data_AF-A0AAN9H8K9-F1
#
_entry.id   AF-A0AAN9H8K9-F1
#
_cell.length_a   1.000
_cell.length_b   1.000
_cell.length_c   1.000
_cell.angle_alpha   90.00
_cell.angle_beta   90.00
_cell.angle_gamma   90.00
#
_symmetry.space_group_name_H-M   'P 1'
#
loop_
_entity.id
_entity.type
_entity.pdbx_description
1 polymer ?
#
loop_
_entity_poly.entity_id
_entity_poly.type
_entity_poly.pdbx_seq_one_letter_code
_entity_poly.pdbx_strand_id
1 'polypeptide(L)'
;MPWKPCTDLHPVDLLSRVLPHNGEALAGVRMVQEGGARGVQLFKPTQALTFPSSQLFINCAHFPAEFSIVATLKVPQTRVKKNEYLFAVVKEDVDQLLLGLRFSKNKVHLIYRGSMGRERLSFKRIRLADNHWHSMVLAISGHHATLTLDCGIPLELVHKQPFPSDLSTDGSRFHIGSRRKWKGLFSGLLRQLVLLPGSDATSRVCPSSKPSLVDLSVPTILSNLPVKSHMNDVLLPPYETEVRVTVGSKPACTGAEQGQLWFDTLKKGLFLCDGAHWHSMLQDKDRLDYVDDYQDLYTTSETQDIELFQIPSVGMFAAMAHRATKPGSAIYRWTHGHFQLYQNISTFKAQAWKQFTIGRKMFLAVSNSVGPADGKQELSVIYRWSNKRLKFLRYQTLETHSARDWEAFHINNEAFLAVANHRTDNGNHNINSVVYKWNPGTKTFEVNQTISTSGAYDWEFFTVGPYHFLAVANAFDGISTQTDSSIYIWLGGAFQLFQTIRTFGATDWEMFQIGNRVFLAVANGHMLCKRGPSLYTINSTIYELDMTTKMFLKFQDIVTYSAVDWEFFSLGDEHFLVVANSYDGSSYSLNSVIYRWQGYEGFVPVHRLPTIGCSDWEFFTSAEGSYLMYSSAKAPLSKVFKLRIH
;
A
#
# COMPACT_ATOMS: atom_id res chain seq x y z
N MET A 1 29.17 13.29 -27.64
CA MET A 1 27.84 12.96 -27.07
C MET A 1 27.27 14.24 -26.48
N PRO A 2 26.02 14.63 -26.78
CA PRO A 2 25.36 15.74 -26.07
C PRO A 2 25.23 15.41 -24.58
N TRP A 3 25.32 16.44 -23.73
CA TRP A 3 25.14 16.32 -22.28
C TRP A 3 23.77 15.69 -21.96
N LYS A 4 23.78 14.57 -21.24
CA LYS A 4 22.58 13.93 -20.69
C LYS A 4 22.72 13.87 -19.17
N PRO A 5 21.77 14.41 -18.40
CA PRO A 5 21.77 14.28 -16.94
C PRO A 5 21.57 12.80 -16.54
N CYS A 6 22.17 12.38 -15.43
CA CYS A 6 21.99 11.02 -14.93
C CYS A 6 20.65 10.93 -14.17
N THR A 7 19.55 10.64 -14.87
CA THR A 7 18.19 10.62 -14.29
C THR A 7 17.86 9.36 -13.50
N ASP A 8 18.66 8.30 -13.63
CA ASP A 8 18.32 6.96 -13.13
C ASP A 8 19.05 6.58 -11.82
N LEU A 9 19.87 7.48 -11.25
CA LEU A 9 20.55 7.18 -9.98
C LEU A 9 19.53 7.15 -8.84
N HIS A 10 19.55 6.05 -8.08
CA HIS A 10 18.85 5.89 -6.81
C HIS A 10 19.83 6.19 -5.65
N PRO A 11 19.38 6.31 -4.38
CA PRO A 11 20.29 6.39 -3.25
C PRO A 11 21.29 5.22 -3.25
N VAL A 12 22.59 5.54 -3.20
CA VAL A 12 23.68 4.55 -3.25
C VAL A 12 24.46 4.59 -1.94
N ASP A 13 24.48 3.48 -1.21
CA ASP A 13 25.39 3.30 -0.09
C ASP A 13 26.80 2.97 -0.58
N LEU A 14 27.71 3.92 -0.46
CA LEU A 14 29.11 3.81 -0.89
C LEU A 14 29.90 2.81 -0.03
N LEU A 15 29.49 2.56 1.23
CA LEU A 15 30.13 1.53 2.07
C LEU A 15 29.77 0.13 1.60
N SER A 16 28.52 -0.09 1.18
CA SER A 16 28.09 -1.40 0.65
C SER A 16 28.88 -1.85 -0.59
N ARG A 17 29.43 -0.90 -1.37
CA ARG A 17 30.25 -1.18 -2.56
C ARG A 17 31.66 -1.67 -2.25
N VAL A 18 32.14 -1.46 -1.03
CA VAL A 18 33.51 -1.81 -0.62
C VAL A 18 33.56 -2.85 0.50
N LEU A 19 32.43 -3.12 1.16
CA LEU A 19 32.32 -4.13 2.20
C LEU A 19 31.79 -5.45 1.62
N PRO A 20 32.37 -6.60 2.03
CA PRO A 20 31.93 -7.90 1.52
C PRO A 20 30.52 -8.24 2.01
N HIS A 21 29.71 -8.84 1.13
CA HIS A 21 28.35 -9.27 1.46
C HIS A 21 28.31 -10.47 2.42
N ASN A 22 29.36 -11.31 2.45
CA ASN A 22 29.36 -12.61 3.13
C ASN A 22 30.13 -12.64 4.46
N GLY A 23 30.44 -11.47 5.06
CA GLY A 23 31.15 -11.44 6.35
C GLY A 23 32.64 -11.81 6.30
N GLU A 24 33.20 -12.00 5.11
CA GLU A 24 34.63 -12.28 4.92
C GLU A 24 35.50 -11.16 5.49
N ALA A 25 36.64 -11.54 6.08
CA ALA A 25 37.56 -10.58 6.67
C ALA A 25 38.23 -9.73 5.58
N LEU A 26 37.91 -8.45 5.53
CA LEU A 26 38.55 -7.50 4.61
C LEU A 26 39.81 -6.90 5.23
N ALA A 27 40.95 -7.11 4.57
CA ALA A 27 42.23 -6.57 5.03
C ALA A 27 42.15 -5.03 5.21
N GLY A 28 42.58 -4.54 6.37
CA GLY A 28 42.60 -3.12 6.70
C GLY A 28 41.28 -2.54 7.21
N VAL A 29 40.23 -3.37 7.35
CA VAL A 29 38.92 -2.99 7.92
C VAL A 29 38.59 -3.89 9.12
N ARG A 30 38.04 -3.31 10.18
CA ARG A 30 37.51 -4.06 11.34
C ARG A 30 36.13 -3.56 11.65
N MET A 31 35.19 -4.46 11.87
CA MET A 31 33.89 -4.10 12.41
C MET A 31 34.00 -3.90 13.93
N VAL A 32 33.39 -2.84 14.43
CA VAL A 32 33.37 -2.49 15.84
C VAL A 32 31.93 -2.22 16.25
N GLN A 33 31.51 -2.82 17.36
CA GLN A 33 30.23 -2.57 17.99
C GLN A 33 30.46 -1.70 19.21
N GLU A 34 29.80 -0.55 19.28
CA GLU A 34 29.94 0.37 20.41
C GLU A 34 28.70 1.24 20.54
N GLY A 35 28.16 1.39 21.76
CA GLY A 35 27.00 2.24 22.02
C GLY A 35 25.70 1.79 21.31
N GLY A 36 25.50 0.47 21.15
CA GLY A 36 24.28 -0.09 20.55
C GLY A 36 24.23 -0.09 19.01
N ALA A 37 25.28 0.38 18.34
CA ALA A 37 25.39 0.37 16.88
C ALA A 37 26.73 -0.22 16.42
N ARG A 38 26.76 -0.71 15.18
CA ARG A 38 28.00 -1.18 14.52
C ARG A 38 28.45 -0.20 13.45
N GLY A 39 29.77 -0.08 13.35
CA GLY A 39 30.42 0.56 12.22
C GLY A 39 31.74 -0.11 11.87
N VAL A 40 32.30 0.29 10.75
CA VAL A 40 33.62 -0.12 10.30
C VAL A 40 34.68 0.88 10.71
N GLN A 41 35.77 0.37 11.27
CA GLN A 41 37.01 1.09 11.48
C GLN A 41 37.99 0.76 10.35
N LEU A 42 38.66 1.77 9.82
CA LEU A 42 39.63 1.64 8.73
C LEU A 42 41.05 1.85 9.28
N PHE A 43 41.91 0.85 9.16
CA PHE A 43 43.29 0.89 9.72
C PHE A 43 44.35 1.11 8.65
N LYS A 44 44.07 0.66 7.43
CA LYS A 44 44.99 0.81 6.30
C LYS A 44 44.17 1.00 5.04
N PRO A 45 44.54 1.95 4.16
CA PRO A 45 43.88 2.05 2.87
C PRO A 45 44.25 0.81 2.04
N THR A 46 43.23 0.10 1.55
CA THR A 46 43.39 -1.08 0.71
C THR A 46 42.68 -0.87 -0.62
N GLN A 47 43.07 -1.64 -1.65
CA GLN A 47 42.43 -1.55 -2.97
C GLN A 47 40.94 -1.93 -2.90
N ALA A 48 40.56 -2.75 -1.92
CA ALA A 48 39.18 -3.14 -1.66
C ALA A 48 38.29 -1.98 -1.19
N LEU A 49 38.88 -0.91 -0.63
CA LEU A 49 38.15 0.33 -0.27
C LEU A 49 37.99 1.30 -1.44
N THR A 50 38.11 0.79 -2.67
CA THR A 50 38.02 1.60 -3.88
C THR A 50 37.26 0.89 -4.98
N PHE A 51 36.45 1.62 -5.74
CA PHE A 51 35.72 1.11 -6.90
C PHE A 51 35.65 2.18 -8.01
N PRO A 52 35.58 1.78 -9.29
CA PRO A 52 35.53 2.73 -10.39
C PRO A 52 34.18 3.46 -10.41
N SER A 53 34.19 4.74 -10.78
CA SER A 53 32.99 5.57 -10.89
C SER A 53 31.96 5.01 -11.87
N SER A 54 32.40 4.27 -12.89
CA SER A 54 31.56 3.58 -13.87
C SER A 54 30.63 2.52 -13.28
N GLN A 55 30.86 2.05 -12.04
CA GLN A 55 29.89 1.20 -11.33
C GLN A 55 28.64 1.97 -10.85
N LEU A 56 28.72 3.29 -10.70
CA LEU A 56 27.60 4.15 -10.30
C LEU A 56 27.05 4.96 -11.47
N PHE A 57 27.93 5.40 -12.36
CA PHE A 57 27.63 6.29 -13.48
C PHE A 57 27.71 5.49 -14.80
N ILE A 58 26.77 4.55 -14.99
CA ILE A 58 26.77 3.58 -16.10
C ILE A 58 26.33 4.24 -17.42
N ASN A 59 25.21 4.98 -17.39
CA ASN A 59 24.57 5.55 -18.59
C ASN A 59 24.89 7.05 -18.80
N CYS A 60 25.72 7.62 -17.95
CA CYS A 60 25.99 9.04 -17.88
C CYS A 60 27.36 9.23 -17.21
N ALA A 61 28.18 10.16 -17.69
CA ALA A 61 29.55 10.33 -17.20
C ALA A 61 29.73 11.47 -16.19
N HIS A 62 28.67 12.18 -15.80
CA HIS A 62 28.74 13.40 -14.99
C HIS A 62 28.24 13.17 -13.56
N PHE A 63 28.87 13.82 -12.58
CA PHE A 63 28.36 13.82 -11.20
C PHE A 63 27.09 14.70 -11.11
N PRO A 64 26.07 14.34 -10.32
CA PRO A 64 24.85 15.13 -10.19
C PRO A 64 25.14 16.55 -9.67
N ALA A 65 24.52 17.56 -10.29
CA ALA A 65 24.63 18.96 -9.90
C ALA A 65 23.90 19.26 -8.58
N GLU A 66 22.84 18.49 -8.29
CA GLU A 66 22.07 18.53 -7.07
C GLU A 66 22.13 17.16 -6.38
N PHE A 67 22.59 17.12 -5.13
CA PHE A 67 22.80 15.87 -4.40
C PHE A 67 22.83 16.08 -2.89
N SER A 68 22.64 14.97 -2.18
CA SER A 68 22.81 14.88 -0.75
C SER A 68 23.76 13.75 -0.36
N ILE A 69 24.47 13.91 0.75
CA ILE A 69 25.34 12.90 1.36
C ILE A 69 24.89 12.68 2.79
N VAL A 70 24.50 11.44 3.11
CA VAL A 70 24.15 11.03 4.47
C VAL A 70 25.27 10.18 5.03
N ALA A 71 25.81 10.56 6.19
CA ALA A 71 26.86 9.79 6.85
C ALA A 71 26.62 9.67 8.35
N THR A 72 26.70 8.46 8.87
CA THR A 72 26.65 8.18 10.32
C THR A 72 28.00 7.68 10.76
N LEU A 73 28.57 8.39 11.72
CA LEU A 73 29.95 8.23 12.09
C LEU A 73 30.17 8.51 13.58
N LYS A 74 31.25 7.93 14.10
CA LYS A 74 31.73 8.17 15.46
C LYS A 74 33.20 8.54 15.39
N VAL A 75 33.57 9.72 15.88
CA VAL A 75 34.95 10.19 15.84
C VAL A 75 35.56 10.21 17.25
N PRO A 76 36.70 9.52 17.47
CA PRO A 76 37.40 9.56 18.74
C PRO A 76 37.97 10.95 19.04
N GLN A 77 37.77 11.44 20.26
CA GLN A 77 38.26 12.75 20.72
C GLN A 77 39.79 12.91 20.63
N THR A 78 40.54 11.81 20.78
CA THR A 78 42.01 11.80 20.92
C THR A 78 42.78 11.61 19.60
N ARG A 79 42.12 11.33 18.47
CA ARG A 79 42.78 10.85 17.23
C ARG A 79 42.53 11.67 15.95
N VAL A 80 41.96 12.87 16.04
CA VAL A 80 41.64 13.65 14.83
C VAL A 80 42.89 14.20 14.14
N LYS A 81 43.26 13.62 13.00
CA LYS A 81 44.31 14.15 12.12
C LYS A 81 43.81 15.42 11.42
N LYS A 82 44.75 16.30 11.02
CA LYS A 82 44.40 17.57 10.34
C LYS A 82 43.65 17.38 9.00
N ASN A 83 43.78 16.21 8.35
CA ASN A 83 43.19 15.96 7.02
C ASN A 83 42.70 14.51 6.93
N GLU A 84 41.43 14.27 7.19
CA GLU A 84 40.77 12.96 7.02
C GLU A 84 39.67 13.06 5.95
N TYR A 85 39.43 11.98 5.22
CA TYR A 85 38.43 11.95 4.14
C TYR A 85 37.42 10.84 4.41
N LEU A 86 36.13 11.17 4.35
CA LEU A 86 35.06 10.16 4.36
C LEU A 86 34.98 9.45 3.03
N PHE A 87 35.10 10.21 1.93
CA PHE A 87 35.38 9.67 0.61
C PHE A 87 36.07 10.72 -0.27
N ALA A 88 36.65 10.24 -1.37
CA ALA A 88 37.17 11.06 -2.45
C ALA A 88 36.93 10.40 -3.81
N VAL A 89 36.67 11.21 -4.83
CA VAL A 89 36.64 10.83 -6.24
C VAL A 89 37.90 11.36 -6.90
N VAL A 90 38.74 10.47 -7.43
CA VAL A 90 40.06 10.80 -7.98
C VAL A 90 40.19 10.26 -9.39
N LYS A 91 40.66 11.09 -10.32
CA LYS A 91 40.94 10.68 -11.70
C LYS A 91 42.23 9.87 -11.76
N GLU A 92 42.19 8.68 -12.37
CA GLU A 92 43.27 7.68 -12.27
C GLU A 92 44.53 8.08 -13.05
N ASP A 93 44.36 8.70 -14.23
CA ASP A 93 45.43 9.10 -15.14
C ASP A 93 46.36 10.18 -14.55
N VAL A 94 45.81 11.13 -13.79
CA VAL A 94 46.52 12.30 -13.28
C VAL A 94 46.54 12.45 -11.75
N ASP A 95 46.02 11.48 -10.99
CA ASP A 95 45.85 11.51 -9.52
C ASP A 95 45.20 12.83 -9.01
N GLN A 96 44.25 13.34 -9.78
CA GLN A 96 43.60 14.62 -9.52
C GLN A 96 42.31 14.41 -8.71
N LEU A 97 42.17 15.12 -7.59
CA LEU A 97 40.95 15.10 -6.77
C LEU A 97 39.84 15.89 -7.47
N LEU A 98 38.76 15.20 -7.85
CA LEU A 98 37.57 15.77 -8.48
C LEU A 98 36.54 16.21 -7.45
N LEU A 99 36.24 15.36 -6.46
CA LEU A 99 35.30 15.61 -5.38
C LEU A 99 35.80 14.94 -4.10
N GLY A 100 35.58 15.52 -2.93
CA GLY A 100 35.87 14.83 -1.68
C GLY A 100 35.29 15.52 -0.46
N LEU A 101 34.77 14.70 0.46
CA LEU A 101 34.25 15.13 1.73
C LEU A 101 35.32 14.93 2.80
N ARG A 102 35.93 16.06 3.21
CA ARG A 102 37.06 16.09 4.13
C ARG A 102 36.64 16.57 5.51
N PHE A 103 37.04 15.82 6.51
CA PHE A 103 36.89 16.13 7.93
C PHE A 103 38.20 16.71 8.51
N SER A 104 38.09 17.73 9.36
CA SER A 104 39.24 18.34 10.06
C SER A 104 38.82 19.03 11.35
N LYS A 105 39.14 18.43 12.50
CA LYS A 105 38.79 18.94 13.84
C LYS A 105 37.28 19.26 13.92
N ASN A 106 36.92 20.54 14.00
CA ASN A 106 35.52 21.00 14.11
C ASN A 106 34.98 21.56 12.78
N LYS A 107 35.45 21.02 11.65
CA LYS A 107 35.09 21.48 10.31
C LYS A 107 34.83 20.31 9.38
N VAL A 108 33.79 20.45 8.58
CA VAL A 108 33.47 19.59 7.43
C VAL A 108 33.67 20.40 6.16
N HIS A 109 34.40 19.83 5.21
CA HIS A 109 34.75 20.48 3.96
C HIS A 109 34.32 19.65 2.76
N LEU A 110 33.48 20.23 1.90
CA LEU A 110 33.26 19.71 0.56
C LEU A 110 34.28 20.37 -0.37
N ILE A 111 35.13 19.57 -1.02
CA ILE A 111 36.15 20.03 -1.95
C ILE A 111 35.81 19.48 -3.32
N TYR A 112 35.73 20.32 -4.34
CA TYR A 112 35.42 19.88 -5.70
C TYR A 112 36.19 20.68 -6.75
N ARG A 113 36.21 20.17 -7.98
CA ARG A 113 36.73 20.86 -9.16
C ARG A 113 35.59 21.64 -9.81
N GLY A 114 35.64 22.97 -9.74
CA GLY A 114 34.74 23.86 -10.47
C GLY A 114 35.35 24.36 -11.78
N SER A 115 34.59 25.19 -12.50
CA SER A 115 35.00 25.81 -13.77
C SER A 115 36.27 26.67 -13.66
N MET A 116 36.47 27.33 -12.51
CA MET A 116 37.60 28.23 -12.25
C MET A 116 38.78 27.56 -11.50
N GLY A 117 38.71 26.24 -11.26
CA GLY A 117 39.74 25.51 -10.53
C GLY A 117 39.19 24.78 -9.30
N ARG A 118 39.98 24.71 -8.21
CA ARG A 118 39.60 23.95 -7.02
C ARG A 118 38.79 24.80 -6.06
N GLU A 119 37.56 24.39 -5.81
CA GLU A 119 36.62 25.03 -4.88
C GLU A 119 36.57 24.31 -3.53
N ARG A 120 36.16 25.03 -2.49
CA ARG A 120 36.05 24.48 -1.12
C ARG A 120 34.96 25.16 -0.30
N LEU A 121 33.91 24.41 0.01
CA LEU A 121 32.91 24.78 1.02
C LEU A 121 33.38 24.33 2.40
N SER A 122 33.15 25.14 3.44
CA SER A 122 33.71 24.91 4.78
C SER A 122 32.70 25.23 5.88
N PHE A 123 32.03 24.19 6.37
CA PHE A 123 31.17 24.29 7.54
C PHE A 123 32.04 24.30 8.79
N LYS A 124 31.85 25.29 9.67
CA LYS A 124 32.64 25.50 10.89
C LYS A 124 31.76 25.19 12.11
N ARG A 125 32.41 24.92 13.25
CA ARG A 125 31.76 24.65 14.55
C ARG A 125 30.97 23.33 14.58
N ILE A 126 31.36 22.36 13.76
CA ILE A 126 30.77 21.02 13.77
C ILE A 126 31.46 20.20 14.85
N ARG A 127 30.71 19.72 15.86
CA ARG A 127 31.27 18.91 16.96
C ARG A 127 30.96 17.43 16.70
N LEU A 128 31.88 16.73 16.04
CA LEU A 128 31.78 15.28 15.76
C LEU A 128 32.76 14.43 16.58
N ALA A 129 33.79 15.06 17.16
CA ALA A 129 34.91 14.39 17.84
C ALA A 129 34.72 14.37 19.36
N ASP A 130 33.60 13.84 19.81
CA ASP A 130 33.19 13.72 21.21
C ASP A 130 33.02 12.26 21.65
N ASN A 131 33.41 11.31 20.79
CA ASN A 131 33.24 9.88 20.99
C ASN A 131 31.77 9.42 21.12
N HIS A 132 30.82 10.12 20.50
CA HIS A 132 29.45 9.67 20.29
C HIS A 132 29.15 9.43 18.81
N TRP A 133 28.07 8.69 18.55
CA TRP A 133 27.52 8.57 17.20
C TRP A 133 26.84 9.87 16.80
N HIS A 134 27.03 10.26 15.55
CA HIS A 134 26.35 11.37 14.92
C HIS A 134 25.94 11.00 13.50
N SER A 135 24.80 11.50 13.06
CA SER A 135 24.37 11.45 11.67
C SER A 135 24.38 12.84 11.07
N MET A 136 25.06 13.01 9.95
CA MET A 136 25.09 14.28 9.21
C MET A 136 24.51 14.12 7.80
N VAL A 137 23.78 15.14 7.36
CA VAL A 137 23.23 15.27 6.01
C VAL A 137 23.82 16.53 5.39
N LEU A 138 24.60 16.38 4.32
CA LEU A 138 25.08 17.49 3.49
C LEU A 138 24.23 17.52 2.21
N ALA A 139 23.49 18.59 1.95
CA ALA A 139 22.73 18.76 0.70
C ALA A 139 23.25 19.97 -0.09
N ILE A 140 23.33 19.81 -1.42
CA ILE A 140 23.77 20.82 -2.36
C ILE A 140 22.66 21.02 -3.39
N SER A 141 22.14 22.24 -3.53
CA SER A 141 21.18 22.62 -4.58
C SER A 141 21.41 24.07 -5.01
N GLY A 142 21.62 24.26 -6.31
CA GLY A 142 21.93 25.57 -6.89
C GLY A 142 23.14 26.23 -6.23
N HIS A 143 22.91 27.36 -5.56
CA HIS A 143 23.92 28.14 -4.83
C HIS A 143 24.01 27.80 -3.34
N HIS A 144 23.17 26.89 -2.86
CA HIS A 144 22.98 26.61 -1.45
C HIS A 144 23.61 25.28 -1.08
N ALA A 145 24.34 25.28 0.02
CA ALA A 145 24.90 24.10 0.63
C ALA A 145 24.48 24.06 2.10
N THR A 146 23.71 23.05 2.48
CA THR A 146 23.20 22.87 3.85
C THR A 146 23.86 21.66 4.50
N LEU A 147 24.20 21.79 5.78
CA LEU A 147 24.70 20.70 6.61
C LEU A 147 23.84 20.59 7.87
N THR A 148 23.08 19.50 7.96
CA THR A 148 22.24 19.17 9.11
C THR A 148 22.96 18.10 9.94
N LEU A 149 23.06 18.30 11.25
CA LEU A 149 23.65 17.34 12.18
C LEU A 149 22.57 16.89 13.16
N ASP A 150 22.37 15.57 13.28
CA ASP A 150 21.42 14.93 14.21
C ASP A 150 20.01 15.54 14.16
N CYS A 151 19.47 15.75 12.95
CA CYS A 151 18.18 16.42 12.71
C CYS A 151 18.00 17.79 13.41
N GLY A 152 19.10 18.44 13.78
CA GLY A 152 19.10 19.79 14.34
C GLY A 152 18.91 20.88 13.29
N ILE A 153 19.15 22.12 13.71
CA ILE A 153 19.03 23.29 12.83
C ILE A 153 20.10 23.21 11.71
N PRO A 154 19.71 23.26 10.42
CA PRO A 154 20.66 23.20 9.31
C PRO A 154 21.62 24.39 9.30
N LEU A 155 22.90 24.13 9.04
CA LEU A 155 23.89 25.15 8.75
C LEU A 155 23.92 25.42 7.26
N GLU A 156 23.63 26.63 6.84
CA GLU A 156 23.56 27.00 5.43
C GLU A 156 24.78 27.84 5.00
N LEU A 157 25.28 27.55 3.80
CA LEU A 157 26.29 28.34 3.10
C LEU A 157 25.77 28.67 1.70
N VAL A 158 25.86 29.94 1.31
CA VAL A 158 25.63 30.37 -0.07
C VAL A 158 26.99 30.52 -0.75
N HIS A 159 27.22 29.80 -1.85
CA HIS A 159 28.47 29.84 -2.58
C HIS A 159 28.35 30.60 -3.91
N LYS A 160 29.46 31.21 -4.35
CA LYS A 160 29.47 32.19 -5.44
C LYS A 160 29.02 31.63 -6.80
N GLN A 161 29.38 30.38 -7.09
CA GLN A 161 29.08 29.69 -8.34
C GLN A 161 28.44 28.35 -8.04
N PRO A 162 27.35 27.95 -8.70
CA PRO A 162 26.65 26.70 -8.41
C PRO A 162 27.56 25.49 -8.56
N PHE A 163 27.18 24.34 -8.00
CA PHE A 163 27.96 23.12 -8.22
C PHE A 163 27.96 22.77 -9.73
N PRO A 164 29.12 22.43 -10.32
CA PRO A 164 29.23 22.20 -11.76
C PRO A 164 28.35 21.04 -12.23
N SER A 165 27.49 21.29 -13.22
CA SER A 165 26.64 20.28 -13.87
C SER A 165 27.39 19.43 -14.90
N ASP A 166 28.63 19.79 -15.21
CA ASP A 166 29.51 19.18 -16.21
C ASP A 166 30.73 18.49 -15.57
N LEU A 167 30.70 18.23 -14.26
CA LEU A 167 31.80 17.53 -13.58
C LEU A 167 31.89 16.07 -14.06
N SER A 168 32.75 15.83 -15.04
CA SER A 168 33.02 14.48 -15.56
C SER A 168 33.69 13.60 -14.51
N THR A 169 33.16 12.40 -14.36
CA THR A 169 33.67 11.32 -13.50
C THR A 169 34.32 10.20 -14.32
N ASP A 170 34.49 10.40 -15.62
CA ASP A 170 35.09 9.40 -16.50
C ASP A 170 36.55 9.11 -16.13
N GLY A 171 36.94 7.83 -16.15
CA GLY A 171 38.26 7.37 -15.72
C GLY A 171 38.62 7.71 -14.27
N SER A 172 37.63 7.78 -13.36
CA SER A 172 37.85 8.09 -11.95
C SER A 172 37.46 6.94 -11.02
N ARG A 173 37.99 6.95 -9.78
CA ARG A 173 37.61 6.01 -8.72
C ARG A 173 37.09 6.73 -7.49
N PHE A 174 36.17 6.07 -6.82
CA PHE A 174 35.83 6.35 -5.43
C PHE A 174 36.87 5.71 -4.51
N HIS A 175 37.33 6.48 -3.53
CA HIS A 175 38.13 6.05 -2.40
C HIS A 175 37.32 6.26 -1.12
N ILE A 176 37.01 5.19 -0.40
CA ILE A 176 36.24 5.27 0.85
C ILE A 176 37.20 5.38 2.04
N GLY A 177 36.90 6.33 2.92
CA GLY A 177 37.67 6.62 4.12
C GLY A 177 39.08 7.12 3.89
N SER A 178 39.45 7.54 2.67
CA SER A 178 40.77 8.09 2.36
C SER A 178 40.71 8.98 1.10
N ARG A 179 41.74 9.81 0.88
CA ARG A 179 41.87 10.57 -0.37
C ARG A 179 42.38 9.70 -1.52
N ARG A 180 43.38 8.87 -1.20
CA ARG A 180 44.11 7.95 -2.08
C ARG A 180 44.85 6.94 -1.20
N LYS A 181 45.49 5.93 -1.80
CA LYS A 181 46.10 4.75 -1.13
C LYS A 181 46.96 5.02 0.12
N TRP A 182 47.53 6.21 0.32
CA TRP A 182 48.38 6.50 1.48
C TRP A 182 48.12 7.86 2.16
N LYS A 183 46.99 8.52 1.88
CA LYS A 183 46.76 9.89 2.38
C LYS A 183 45.34 10.11 2.90
N GLY A 184 45.26 10.64 4.12
CA GLY A 184 44.03 11.16 4.71
C GLY A 184 43.03 10.10 5.15
N LEU A 185 43.53 8.97 5.68
CA LEU A 185 42.71 7.89 6.25
C LEU A 185 41.81 8.42 7.39
N PHE A 186 40.53 8.09 7.33
CA PHE A 186 39.56 8.35 8.39
C PHE A 186 39.80 7.48 9.61
N SER A 187 39.82 8.08 10.79
CA SER A 187 40.23 7.43 12.04
C SER A 187 39.07 6.93 12.91
N GLY A 188 37.83 7.30 12.57
CA GLY A 188 36.62 6.95 13.31
C GLY A 188 35.94 5.66 12.84
N LEU A 189 34.71 5.47 13.31
CA LEU A 189 33.81 4.42 12.83
C LEU A 189 32.84 5.00 11.81
N LEU A 190 32.57 4.26 10.73
CA LEU A 190 31.54 4.57 9.75
C LEU A 190 30.45 3.51 9.79
N ARG A 191 29.20 3.94 9.92
CA ARG A 191 28.02 3.07 9.88
C ARG A 191 27.32 3.14 8.52
N GLN A 192 27.15 4.34 7.98
CA GLN A 192 26.61 4.56 6.64
C GLN A 192 27.35 5.69 5.92
N LEU A 193 27.37 5.63 4.60
CA LEU A 193 27.83 6.71 3.72
C LEU A 193 27.05 6.63 2.41
N VAL A 194 25.96 7.37 2.32
CA VAL A 194 25.00 7.29 1.21
C VAL A 194 25.10 8.54 0.34
N LEU A 195 25.17 8.35 -0.97
CA LEU A 195 25.01 9.40 -1.97
C LEU A 195 23.58 9.33 -2.54
N LEU A 196 22.83 10.41 -2.40
CA LEU A 196 21.49 10.57 -2.97
C LEU A 196 21.52 11.64 -4.07
N PRO A 197 21.08 11.35 -5.30
CA PRO A 197 20.80 12.41 -6.27
C PRO A 197 19.54 13.16 -5.83
N GLY A 198 19.64 14.48 -5.69
CA GLY A 198 18.63 15.33 -5.03
C GLY A 198 19.06 15.86 -3.67
N SER A 199 18.56 17.06 -3.33
CA SER A 199 18.89 17.80 -2.10
C SER A 199 17.95 17.51 -0.92
N ASP A 200 17.07 16.53 -1.05
CA ASP A 200 15.95 16.23 -0.17
C ASP A 200 16.26 15.17 0.91
N ALA A 201 17.51 14.77 1.11
CA ALA A 201 17.82 13.74 2.11
C ALA A 201 17.40 14.12 3.53
N THR A 202 17.42 15.42 3.88
CA THR A 202 17.04 15.87 5.24
C THR A 202 15.57 15.57 5.53
N SER A 203 14.65 15.81 4.60
CA SER A 203 13.22 15.51 4.79
C SER A 203 12.92 14.02 4.76
N ARG A 204 13.78 13.20 4.15
CA ARG A 204 13.64 11.73 4.16
C ARG A 204 14.04 11.08 5.48
N VAL A 205 14.97 11.70 6.22
CA VAL A 205 15.51 11.12 7.47
C VAL A 205 15.04 11.87 8.73
N CYS A 206 14.61 13.13 8.62
CA CYS A 206 14.17 13.94 9.75
C CYS A 206 12.69 14.34 9.66
N PRO A 207 11.97 14.45 10.79
CA PRO A 207 12.42 14.23 12.16
C PRO A 207 12.58 12.73 12.50
N SER A 208 13.44 12.42 13.48
CA SER A 208 13.71 11.05 13.92
C SER A 208 13.70 10.95 15.45
N SER A 209 13.25 9.81 15.99
CA SER A 209 13.29 9.51 17.43
C SER A 209 14.70 9.18 17.94
N LYS A 210 15.64 8.83 17.04
CA LYS A 210 17.07 8.63 17.34
C LYS A 210 17.96 9.41 16.35
N PRO A 211 18.04 10.74 16.46
CA PRO A 211 18.70 11.57 15.45
C PRO A 211 20.19 11.26 15.20
N SER A 212 20.92 10.83 16.24
CA SER A 212 22.34 10.48 16.17
C SER A 212 22.66 9.18 15.43
N LEU A 213 21.64 8.38 15.13
CA LEU A 213 21.71 7.09 14.45
C LEU A 213 20.61 6.96 13.39
N VAL A 214 20.22 8.09 12.76
CA VAL A 214 19.23 8.04 11.70
C VAL A 214 19.79 7.29 10.49
N ASP A 215 19.04 6.33 9.96
CA ASP A 215 19.47 5.40 8.92
C ASP A 215 18.73 5.68 7.61
N LEU A 216 19.45 6.02 6.53
CA LEU A 216 18.90 6.08 5.16
C LEU A 216 19.19 4.76 4.42
N SER A 217 20.43 4.27 4.52
CA SER A 217 20.84 2.96 4.00
C SER A 217 22.12 2.52 4.73
N VAL A 218 22.07 1.38 5.42
CA VAL A 218 23.20 0.82 6.18
C VAL A 218 23.60 -0.51 5.57
N PRO A 219 24.90 -0.82 5.38
CA PRO A 219 25.34 -2.12 4.89
C PRO A 219 24.79 -3.24 5.77
N THR A 220 24.22 -4.28 5.17
CA THR A 220 23.60 -5.42 5.90
C THR A 220 24.52 -6.03 6.96
N ILE A 221 25.82 -6.12 6.65
CA ILE A 221 26.86 -6.59 7.58
C ILE A 221 26.97 -5.75 8.87
N LEU A 222 26.52 -4.49 8.86
CA LEU A 222 26.49 -3.54 9.98
C LEU A 222 25.10 -3.41 10.64
N SER A 223 24.05 -4.02 10.07
CA SER A 223 22.68 -4.03 10.60
C SER A 223 22.37 -5.20 11.57
N ASN A 224 22.86 -6.42 11.31
CA ASN A 224 22.75 -7.65 12.14
C ASN A 224 23.48 -7.68 13.53
N LEU A 225 22.82 -7.44 14.67
CA LEU A 225 23.41 -7.71 16.00
C LEU A 225 22.83 -8.96 16.68
N PRO A 226 23.63 -9.83 17.37
CA PRO A 226 25.10 -9.92 17.47
C PRO A 226 25.72 -11.09 16.65
N VAL A 227 27.03 -11.02 16.36
CA VAL A 227 27.78 -12.10 15.66
C VAL A 227 28.51 -13.00 16.67
N LYS A 228 28.30 -14.32 16.56
CA LYS A 228 29.08 -15.40 17.19
C LYS A 228 30.57 -15.28 16.79
N SER A 229 31.47 -15.13 17.75
CA SER A 229 32.91 -15.27 17.52
C SER A 229 33.31 -16.74 17.48
N HIS A 230 33.86 -17.21 16.35
CA HIS A 230 34.61 -18.46 16.33
C HIS A 230 35.94 -18.28 17.07
N MET A 231 36.00 -18.70 18.34
CA MET A 231 37.02 -19.62 18.89
C MET A 231 37.08 -19.56 20.42
N ASN A 232 37.07 -20.78 20.98
CA ASN A 232 37.40 -21.25 22.32
C ASN A 232 36.44 -20.92 23.47
N ASP A 233 35.53 -21.90 23.67
CA ASP A 233 35.10 -22.48 24.94
C ASP A 233 35.69 -21.87 26.21
N VAL A 234 34.79 -21.47 27.12
CA VAL A 234 34.60 -22.07 28.45
C VAL A 234 33.54 -21.25 29.22
N LEU A 235 32.46 -21.93 29.62
CA LEU A 235 31.39 -21.58 30.58
C LEU A 235 30.08 -20.90 30.07
N LEU A 236 29.15 -21.79 29.72
CA LEU A 236 27.66 -21.81 29.72
C LEU A 236 26.91 -21.01 30.85
N PRO A 237 25.54 -20.94 30.89
CA PRO A 237 24.50 -20.52 29.90
C PRO A 237 23.32 -19.73 30.62
N PRO A 238 22.04 -19.67 30.17
CA PRO A 238 21.46 -19.21 28.89
C PRO A 238 20.28 -18.21 29.07
N TYR A 239 20.03 -17.36 28.07
CA TYR A 239 18.69 -17.29 27.50
C TYR A 239 18.86 -17.25 25.97
N GLU A 240 19.04 -18.43 25.39
CA GLU A 240 18.88 -18.61 23.96
C GLU A 240 17.38 -18.70 23.69
N THR A 241 16.81 -17.74 22.99
CA THR A 241 15.61 -18.00 22.21
C THR A 241 16.06 -18.69 20.93
N GLU A 242 15.90 -20.01 20.89
CA GLU A 242 16.04 -20.81 19.67
C GLU A 242 15.12 -20.22 18.59
N VAL A 243 15.68 -19.63 17.53
CA VAL A 243 14.92 -19.29 16.33
C VAL A 243 14.64 -20.59 15.60
N ARG A 244 13.46 -21.17 15.87
CA ARG A 244 12.96 -22.34 15.18
C ARG A 244 12.34 -21.87 13.87
N VAL A 245 12.86 -22.38 12.76
CA VAL A 245 12.24 -22.22 11.43
C VAL A 245 11.32 -23.41 11.20
N THR A 246 10.03 -23.18 11.32
CA THR A 246 9.03 -24.17 10.93
C THR A 246 8.81 -24.11 9.42
N VAL A 247 8.83 -25.27 8.77
CA VAL A 247 8.54 -25.46 7.35
C VAL A 247 7.21 -26.19 7.24
N GLY A 248 6.23 -25.63 6.52
CA GLY A 248 4.89 -26.21 6.38
C GLY A 248 3.76 -25.19 6.30
N SER A 249 2.52 -25.65 6.52
CA SER A 249 1.31 -24.80 6.53
C SER A 249 1.42 -23.66 7.54
N LYS A 250 0.89 -22.47 7.20
CA LYS A 250 0.95 -21.23 8.00
C LYS A 250 0.66 -21.51 9.50
N PRO A 251 1.67 -21.45 10.39
CA PRO A 251 1.46 -21.59 11.82
C PRO A 251 0.77 -20.36 12.40
N ALA A 252 0.13 -20.49 13.58
CA ALA A 252 -0.39 -19.32 14.29
C ALA A 252 0.79 -18.49 14.82
N CYS A 253 0.71 -17.15 14.70
CA CYS A 253 1.67 -16.27 15.35
C CYS A 253 1.07 -15.83 16.69
N THR A 254 1.51 -16.45 17.77
CA THR A 254 1.16 -16.04 19.13
C THR A 254 2.41 -15.65 19.90
N GLY A 255 2.26 -15.25 21.17
CA GLY A 255 3.41 -14.95 22.02
C GLY A 255 4.43 -16.10 22.12
N ALA A 256 4.03 -17.36 21.86
CA ALA A 256 4.93 -18.51 21.82
C ALA A 256 5.82 -18.55 20.57
N GLU A 257 5.31 -18.06 19.44
CA GLU A 257 6.01 -17.98 18.16
C GLU A 257 6.68 -16.61 17.95
N GLN A 258 6.53 -15.68 18.88
CA GLN A 258 7.16 -14.36 18.80
C GLN A 258 8.67 -14.47 18.56
N GLY A 259 9.15 -13.85 17.49
CA GLY A 259 10.54 -13.92 17.04
C GLY A 259 10.90 -15.17 16.25
N GLN A 260 9.98 -16.12 16.05
CA GLN A 260 10.19 -17.26 15.16
C GLN A 260 10.01 -16.84 13.70
N LEU A 261 10.67 -17.59 12.83
CA LEU A 261 10.59 -17.42 11.38
C LEU A 261 9.80 -18.58 10.80
N TRP A 262 8.87 -18.29 9.90
CA TRP A 262 8.16 -19.28 9.11
C TRP A 262 8.58 -19.09 7.66
N PHE A 263 9.07 -20.17 7.04
CA PHE A 263 9.37 -20.17 5.63
C PHE A 263 8.24 -20.87 4.88
N ASP A 264 7.48 -20.09 4.12
CA ASP A 264 6.47 -20.60 3.20
C ASP A 264 7.17 -21.09 1.93
N THR A 265 7.33 -22.42 1.84
CA THR A 265 7.93 -23.06 0.68
C THR A 265 7.10 -22.93 -0.60
N LEU A 266 5.79 -22.65 -0.50
CA LEU A 266 4.90 -22.48 -1.65
C LEU A 266 5.01 -21.06 -2.21
N LYS A 267 5.00 -20.05 -1.33
CA LYS A 267 5.14 -18.63 -1.71
C LYS A 267 6.58 -18.15 -1.82
N LYS A 268 7.56 -19.01 -1.53
CA LYS A 268 8.98 -18.66 -1.37
C LYS A 268 9.17 -17.44 -0.46
N GLY A 269 8.32 -17.34 0.56
CA GLY A 269 8.24 -16.19 1.46
C GLY A 269 8.83 -16.54 2.83
N LEU A 270 9.70 -15.68 3.37
CA LEU A 270 10.18 -15.77 4.75
C LEU A 270 9.39 -14.78 5.59
N PHE A 271 8.76 -15.24 6.67
CA PHE A 271 7.92 -14.43 7.54
C PHE A 271 8.45 -14.46 8.99
N LEU A 272 8.36 -13.34 9.71
CA LEU A 272 8.72 -13.20 11.12
C LEU A 272 7.47 -12.95 11.97
N CYS A 273 7.29 -13.74 13.02
CA CYS A 273 6.17 -13.54 13.95
C CYS A 273 6.52 -12.45 14.97
N ASP A 274 5.68 -11.42 15.11
CA ASP A 274 5.85 -10.36 16.12
C ASP A 274 5.17 -10.67 17.46
N GLY A 275 4.53 -11.85 17.58
CA GLY A 275 3.74 -12.28 18.73
C GLY A 275 2.22 -12.21 18.52
N ALA A 276 1.77 -11.63 17.41
CA ALA A 276 0.37 -11.61 16.98
C ALA A 276 0.18 -11.85 15.47
N HIS A 277 1.10 -11.35 14.63
CA HIS A 277 1.05 -11.44 13.18
C HIS A 277 2.40 -11.87 12.58
N TRP A 278 2.32 -12.60 11.46
CA TRP A 278 3.47 -12.93 10.63
C TRP A 278 3.75 -11.79 9.64
N HIS A 279 4.96 -11.24 9.68
CA HIS A 279 5.43 -10.15 8.80
C HIS A 279 6.35 -10.69 7.72
N SER A 280 6.08 -10.37 6.45
CA SER A 280 6.93 -10.76 5.32
C SER A 280 8.31 -10.08 5.42
N MET A 281 9.37 -10.86 5.37
CA MET A 281 10.78 -10.43 5.45
C MET A 281 11.47 -10.49 4.07
N LEU A 282 11.09 -11.47 3.24
CA LEU A 282 11.62 -11.73 1.89
C LEU A 282 10.54 -12.52 1.13
N GLN A 283 10.00 -11.98 0.05
CA GLN A 283 9.16 -12.70 -0.91
C GLN A 283 9.53 -12.21 -2.32
N ASP A 284 9.47 -13.08 -3.33
CA ASP A 284 9.41 -12.63 -4.73
C ASP A 284 8.20 -11.69 -4.82
N LYS A 285 8.45 -10.42 -5.16
CA LYS A 285 7.38 -9.43 -5.24
C LYS A 285 6.61 -9.70 -6.52
N ASP A 286 5.45 -10.33 -6.39
CA ASP A 286 4.47 -10.42 -7.46
C ASP A 286 4.14 -9.01 -7.95
N ARG A 287 4.79 -8.58 -9.03
CA ARG A 287 4.51 -7.28 -9.64
C ARG A 287 3.41 -7.47 -10.68
N LEU A 288 2.30 -6.75 -10.54
CA LEU A 288 1.29 -6.69 -11.60
C LEU A 288 1.88 -5.96 -12.81
N ASP A 289 2.18 -6.72 -13.87
CA ASP A 289 2.79 -6.18 -15.08
C ASP A 289 1.71 -5.87 -16.12
N TYR A 290 0.84 -6.85 -16.40
CA TYR A 290 -0.22 -6.74 -17.40
C TYR A 290 -1.56 -7.28 -16.90
N VAL A 291 -2.62 -6.72 -17.46
CA VAL A 291 -4.00 -7.17 -17.28
C VAL A 291 -4.50 -7.62 -18.65
N ASP A 292 -4.62 -8.94 -18.84
CA ASP A 292 -5.00 -9.54 -20.12
C ASP A 292 -6.52 -9.72 -20.18
N ASP A 293 -7.16 -9.36 -21.30
CA ASP A 293 -8.53 -9.80 -21.59
C ASP A 293 -8.54 -11.33 -21.66
N TYR A 294 -9.43 -11.96 -20.89
CA TYR A 294 -9.40 -13.41 -20.67
C TYR A 294 -10.71 -14.08 -21.09
N GLN A 295 -11.86 -13.48 -20.74
CA GLN A 295 -13.17 -14.00 -21.15
C GLN A 295 -14.17 -12.86 -21.34
N ASP A 296 -14.81 -12.84 -22.51
CA ASP A 296 -16.08 -12.14 -22.71
C ASP A 296 -17.23 -13.03 -22.25
N LEU A 297 -18.00 -12.57 -21.25
CA LEU A 297 -19.17 -13.26 -20.74
C LEU A 297 -20.44 -12.51 -21.17
N TYR A 298 -21.04 -12.97 -22.26
CA TYR A 298 -22.33 -12.46 -22.72
C TYR A 298 -23.45 -12.93 -21.81
N THR A 299 -24.10 -11.98 -21.15
CA THR A 299 -25.19 -12.22 -20.22
C THR A 299 -26.54 -12.07 -20.93
N THR A 300 -27.63 -12.49 -20.29
CA THR A 300 -28.98 -12.32 -20.86
C THR A 300 -29.52 -10.91 -20.71
N SER A 301 -28.87 -10.06 -19.90
CA SER A 301 -29.26 -8.68 -19.59
C SER A 301 -28.06 -7.93 -19.01
N GLU A 302 -28.14 -6.61 -19.02
CA GLU A 302 -27.25 -5.74 -18.24
C GLU A 302 -27.16 -6.23 -16.79
N THR A 303 -25.94 -6.24 -16.28
CA THR A 303 -25.59 -6.78 -14.95
C THR A 303 -25.22 -5.62 -14.07
N GLN A 304 -25.92 -5.47 -12.95
CA GLN A 304 -25.76 -4.33 -12.04
C GLN A 304 -24.68 -4.57 -10.99
N ASP A 305 -24.41 -5.85 -10.70
CA ASP A 305 -23.57 -6.32 -9.60
C ASP A 305 -23.23 -7.80 -9.85
N ILE A 306 -22.06 -8.22 -9.37
CA ILE A 306 -21.51 -9.57 -9.38
C ILE A 306 -21.15 -9.88 -7.94
N GLU A 307 -21.58 -11.04 -7.45
CA GLU A 307 -21.10 -11.56 -6.17
C GLU A 307 -20.35 -12.87 -6.44
N LEU A 308 -19.05 -12.89 -6.11
CA LEU A 308 -18.20 -14.08 -6.26
C LEU A 308 -18.15 -14.93 -4.99
N PHE A 309 -18.34 -16.25 -5.13
CA PHE A 309 -18.30 -17.15 -3.98
C PHE A 309 -17.89 -18.58 -4.31
N GLN A 310 -17.23 -19.23 -3.35
CA GLN A 310 -16.76 -20.60 -3.47
C GLN A 310 -17.68 -21.55 -2.69
N ILE A 311 -18.25 -22.56 -3.36
CA ILE A 311 -18.93 -23.67 -2.70
C ILE A 311 -17.93 -24.81 -2.46
N PRO A 312 -17.67 -25.21 -1.19
CA PRO A 312 -16.76 -26.31 -0.89
C PRO A 312 -17.10 -27.57 -1.68
N SER A 313 -16.09 -28.21 -2.27
CA SER A 313 -16.19 -29.41 -3.12
C SER A 313 -16.96 -29.27 -4.44
N VAL A 314 -17.56 -28.11 -4.74
CA VAL A 314 -18.28 -27.86 -5.99
C VAL A 314 -17.52 -26.89 -6.88
N GLY A 315 -17.01 -25.77 -6.35
CA GLY A 315 -16.17 -24.83 -7.10
C GLY A 315 -16.56 -23.37 -6.92
N MET A 316 -16.00 -22.52 -7.78
CA MET A 316 -16.22 -21.07 -7.80
C MET A 316 -17.47 -20.71 -8.61
N PHE A 317 -18.22 -19.74 -8.14
CA PHE A 317 -19.44 -19.23 -8.74
C PHE A 317 -19.47 -17.71 -8.75
N ALA A 318 -20.27 -17.17 -9.66
CA ALA A 318 -20.60 -15.76 -9.74
C ALA A 318 -22.12 -15.61 -9.80
N ALA A 319 -22.75 -14.89 -8.87
CA ALA A 319 -24.15 -14.50 -8.99
C ALA A 319 -24.23 -13.12 -9.63
N MET A 320 -24.99 -12.97 -10.72
CA MET A 320 -25.08 -11.73 -11.48
C MET A 320 -26.46 -11.11 -11.35
N ALA A 321 -26.51 -9.88 -10.84
CA ALA A 321 -27.73 -9.12 -10.65
C ALA A 321 -28.23 -8.55 -11.98
N HIS A 322 -29.09 -9.30 -12.67
CA HIS A 322 -29.61 -8.86 -13.95
C HIS A 322 -30.77 -7.86 -13.80
N ARG A 323 -30.80 -6.87 -14.70
CA ARG A 323 -31.90 -5.92 -14.83
C ARG A 323 -33.20 -6.58 -15.33
N ALA A 324 -33.12 -7.54 -16.25
CA ALA A 324 -34.29 -8.24 -16.77
C ALA A 324 -35.00 -9.07 -15.69
N THR A 325 -36.34 -9.11 -15.74
CA THR A 325 -37.16 -9.89 -14.80
C THR A 325 -37.48 -11.31 -15.29
N LYS A 326 -37.19 -11.59 -16.57
CA LYS A 326 -37.37 -12.90 -17.20
C LYS A 326 -36.15 -13.21 -18.08
N PRO A 327 -35.38 -14.28 -17.80
CA PRO A 327 -35.57 -15.26 -16.72
C PRO A 327 -35.24 -14.72 -15.31
N GLY A 328 -34.66 -13.52 -15.21
CA GLY A 328 -34.14 -12.92 -13.99
C GLY A 328 -32.60 -12.90 -14.02
N SER A 329 -32.01 -12.93 -12.83
CA SER A 329 -30.59 -13.09 -12.58
C SER A 329 -30.07 -14.47 -12.98
N ALA A 330 -28.76 -14.60 -13.04
CA ALA A 330 -28.08 -15.86 -13.34
C ALA A 330 -26.93 -16.12 -12.37
N ILE A 331 -26.71 -17.39 -12.07
CA ILE A 331 -25.50 -17.88 -11.43
C ILE A 331 -24.66 -18.57 -12.49
N TYR A 332 -23.37 -18.22 -12.53
CA TYR A 332 -22.36 -18.82 -13.37
C TYR A 332 -21.40 -19.64 -12.51
N ARG A 333 -20.81 -20.69 -13.09
CA ARG A 333 -19.81 -21.53 -12.43
C ARG A 333 -18.52 -21.48 -13.22
N TRP A 334 -17.40 -21.36 -12.53
CA TRP A 334 -16.08 -21.50 -13.12
C TRP A 334 -15.79 -22.97 -13.42
N THR A 335 -15.70 -23.32 -14.70
CA THR A 335 -15.41 -24.67 -15.17
C THR A 335 -14.40 -24.61 -16.32
N HIS A 336 -13.37 -25.44 -16.26
CA HIS A 336 -12.33 -25.50 -17.32
C HIS A 336 -11.77 -24.12 -17.68
N GLY A 337 -11.44 -23.32 -16.66
CA GLY A 337 -10.82 -22.01 -16.84
C GLY A 337 -11.74 -20.92 -17.35
N HIS A 338 -13.07 -21.03 -17.31
CA HIS A 338 -13.98 -19.94 -17.68
C HIS A 338 -15.34 -20.05 -16.97
N PHE A 339 -16.08 -18.94 -16.86
CA PHE A 339 -17.44 -18.93 -16.32
C PHE A 339 -18.47 -19.42 -17.35
N GLN A 340 -19.34 -20.34 -16.93
CA GLN A 340 -20.46 -20.84 -17.72
C GLN A 340 -21.76 -20.72 -16.94
N LEU A 341 -22.88 -20.45 -17.63
CA LEU A 341 -24.20 -20.36 -17.00
C LEU A 341 -24.51 -21.67 -16.27
N TYR A 342 -24.85 -21.56 -14.98
CA TYR A 342 -25.12 -22.70 -14.11
C TYR A 342 -26.60 -22.78 -13.71
N GLN A 343 -27.19 -21.64 -13.35
CA GLN A 343 -28.57 -21.58 -12.88
C GLN A 343 -29.20 -20.22 -13.22
N ASN A 344 -30.40 -20.23 -13.80
CA ASN A 344 -31.25 -19.04 -13.85
C ASN A 344 -32.05 -18.90 -12.55
N ILE A 345 -32.15 -17.67 -12.04
CA ILE A 345 -32.87 -17.34 -10.81
C ILE A 345 -33.82 -16.17 -11.07
N SER A 346 -35.11 -16.39 -10.79
CA SER A 346 -36.12 -15.35 -10.91
C SER A 346 -35.88 -14.24 -9.89
N THR A 347 -35.66 -13.03 -10.39
CA THR A 347 -35.44 -11.80 -9.65
C THR A 347 -36.17 -10.65 -10.36
N PHE A 348 -36.33 -9.52 -9.68
CA PHE A 348 -37.14 -8.39 -10.16
C PHE A 348 -36.31 -7.11 -10.19
N LYS A 349 -35.67 -6.85 -11.34
CA LYS A 349 -34.65 -5.80 -11.53
C LYS A 349 -33.64 -5.83 -10.38
N ALA A 350 -32.87 -6.92 -10.32
CA ALA A 350 -31.89 -7.12 -9.26
C ALA A 350 -30.87 -5.97 -9.28
N GLN A 351 -30.43 -5.55 -8.09
CA GLN A 351 -29.45 -4.47 -7.92
C GLN A 351 -28.13 -5.00 -7.36
N ALA A 352 -28.20 -5.91 -6.39
CA ALA A 352 -27.04 -6.55 -5.80
C ALA A 352 -27.37 -7.98 -5.33
N TRP A 353 -26.33 -8.79 -5.20
CA TRP A 353 -26.31 -10.06 -4.48
C TRP A 353 -25.39 -9.95 -3.27
N LYS A 354 -25.69 -10.70 -2.21
CA LYS A 354 -24.75 -10.91 -1.11
C LYS A 354 -24.65 -12.36 -0.72
N GLN A 355 -23.45 -12.92 -0.71
CA GLN A 355 -23.22 -14.27 -0.19
C GLN A 355 -22.92 -14.25 1.31
N PHE A 356 -23.54 -15.18 2.04
CA PHE A 356 -23.21 -15.36 3.45
C PHE A 356 -23.43 -16.80 3.92
N THR A 357 -22.93 -17.11 5.11
CA THR A 357 -23.07 -18.43 5.72
C THR A 357 -23.63 -18.33 7.14
N ILE A 358 -24.41 -19.34 7.53
CA ILE A 358 -24.85 -19.55 8.92
C ILE A 358 -24.50 -20.98 9.29
N GLY A 359 -23.49 -21.14 10.14
CA GLY A 359 -22.87 -22.44 10.37
C GLY A 359 -22.34 -23.03 9.07
N ARG A 360 -22.76 -24.25 8.70
CA ARG A 360 -22.35 -24.91 7.44
C ARG A 360 -23.30 -24.67 6.26
N LYS A 361 -24.29 -23.79 6.41
CA LYS A 361 -25.29 -23.52 5.38
C LYS A 361 -24.92 -22.24 4.65
N MET A 362 -24.98 -22.29 3.33
CA MET A 362 -24.70 -21.15 2.46
C MET A 362 -26.01 -20.56 1.92
N PHE A 363 -26.03 -19.23 1.87
CA PHE A 363 -27.15 -18.42 1.43
C PHE A 363 -26.71 -17.33 0.47
N LEU A 364 -27.67 -16.84 -0.32
CA LEU A 364 -27.55 -15.65 -1.15
C LEU A 364 -28.77 -14.76 -0.89
N ALA A 365 -28.56 -13.47 -0.63
CA ALA A 365 -29.62 -12.47 -0.61
C ALA A 365 -29.60 -11.67 -1.92
N VAL A 366 -30.77 -11.37 -2.49
CA VAL A 366 -30.89 -10.46 -3.64
C VAL A 366 -31.61 -9.19 -3.26
N SER A 367 -31.08 -8.05 -3.72
CA SER A 367 -31.72 -6.74 -3.68
C SER A 367 -32.63 -6.56 -4.90
N ASN A 368 -33.94 -6.71 -4.74
CA ASN A 368 -34.90 -6.42 -5.82
C ASN A 368 -35.36 -4.96 -5.74
N SER A 369 -35.25 -4.23 -6.85
CA SER A 369 -35.67 -2.81 -6.91
C SER A 369 -37.14 -2.60 -7.25
N VAL A 370 -37.85 -3.65 -7.66
CA VAL A 370 -39.29 -3.63 -7.96
C VAL A 370 -39.98 -4.94 -7.57
N GLY A 371 -41.31 -4.90 -7.45
CA GLY A 371 -42.13 -6.08 -7.23
C GLY A 371 -42.31 -6.96 -8.49
N PRO A 372 -42.95 -8.14 -8.34
CA PRO A 372 -43.19 -9.08 -9.44
C PRO A 372 -44.16 -8.56 -10.52
N ALA A 373 -44.98 -7.57 -10.18
CA ALA A 373 -45.88 -6.87 -11.07
C ALA A 373 -46.10 -5.45 -10.53
N ASP A 374 -46.59 -4.55 -11.38
CA ASP A 374 -46.85 -3.16 -10.99
C ASP A 374 -47.83 -3.10 -9.80
N GLY A 375 -47.48 -2.30 -8.80
CA GLY A 375 -48.26 -2.13 -7.57
C GLY A 375 -48.22 -3.33 -6.60
N LYS A 376 -47.41 -4.35 -6.87
CA LYS A 376 -47.11 -5.40 -5.88
C LYS A 376 -45.95 -4.97 -5.00
N GLN A 377 -45.99 -5.40 -3.74
CA GLN A 377 -44.93 -5.17 -2.76
C GLN A 377 -43.56 -5.54 -3.33
N GLU A 378 -42.60 -4.65 -3.09
CA GLU A 378 -41.20 -4.85 -3.39
C GLU A 378 -40.62 -5.81 -2.32
N LEU A 379 -40.14 -6.98 -2.76
CA LEU A 379 -39.70 -8.05 -1.87
C LEU A 379 -38.32 -8.53 -2.30
N SER A 380 -37.41 -8.61 -1.33
CA SER A 380 -36.11 -9.23 -1.50
C SER A 380 -36.13 -10.67 -1.01
N VAL A 381 -35.29 -11.51 -1.60
CA VAL A 381 -35.36 -12.97 -1.41
C VAL A 381 -34.02 -13.51 -0.96
N ILE A 382 -34.05 -14.30 0.11
CA ILE A 382 -32.90 -15.10 0.53
C ILE A 382 -33.06 -16.50 -0.06
N TYR A 383 -32.02 -16.99 -0.70
CA TYR A 383 -31.89 -18.33 -1.24
C TYR A 383 -30.92 -19.14 -0.38
N ARG A 384 -31.11 -20.45 -0.33
CA ARG A 384 -30.22 -21.40 0.35
C ARG A 384 -29.72 -22.44 -0.62
N TRP A 385 -28.43 -22.74 -0.55
CA TRP A 385 -27.84 -23.84 -1.30
C TRP A 385 -28.43 -25.19 -0.89
N SER A 386 -28.73 -26.04 -1.87
CA SER A 386 -29.20 -27.41 -1.65
C SER A 386 -28.17 -28.42 -2.12
N ASN A 387 -27.47 -29.07 -1.19
CA ASN A 387 -26.48 -30.11 -1.52
C ASN A 387 -27.08 -31.29 -2.31
N LYS A 388 -28.38 -31.59 -2.12
CA LYS A 388 -29.06 -32.66 -2.86
C LYS A 388 -29.37 -32.27 -4.31
N ARG A 389 -29.72 -31.01 -4.55
CA ARG A 389 -30.11 -30.53 -5.90
C ARG A 389 -28.99 -29.78 -6.62
N LEU A 390 -27.88 -29.53 -5.93
CA LEU A 390 -26.76 -28.70 -6.36
C LEU A 390 -27.24 -27.37 -6.96
N LYS A 391 -28.17 -26.69 -6.28
CA LYS A 391 -28.68 -25.39 -6.72
C LYS A 391 -29.22 -24.56 -5.57
N PHE A 392 -29.29 -23.25 -5.77
CA PHE A 392 -29.93 -22.34 -4.82
C PHE A 392 -31.46 -22.43 -4.92
N LEU A 393 -32.11 -22.50 -3.77
CA LEU A 393 -33.57 -22.57 -3.65
C LEU A 393 -34.04 -21.43 -2.74
N ARG A 394 -35.18 -20.81 -3.05
CA ARG A 394 -35.79 -19.78 -2.20
C ARG A 394 -35.95 -20.29 -0.77
N TYR A 395 -35.56 -19.47 0.20
CA TYR A 395 -35.53 -19.80 1.62
C TYR A 395 -36.42 -18.88 2.44
N GLN A 396 -36.22 -17.57 2.31
CA GLN A 396 -36.97 -16.55 3.05
C GLN A 396 -37.26 -15.36 2.13
N THR A 397 -38.25 -14.56 2.48
CA THR A 397 -38.57 -13.31 1.78
C THR A 397 -38.76 -12.22 2.81
N LEU A 398 -38.20 -11.06 2.50
CA LEU A 398 -38.18 -9.89 3.36
C LEU A 398 -38.79 -8.73 2.58
N GLU A 399 -39.62 -7.96 3.27
CA GLU A 399 -40.14 -6.71 2.71
C GLU A 399 -39.02 -5.69 2.66
N THR A 400 -38.87 -5.05 1.50
CA THR A 400 -37.81 -4.08 1.22
C THR A 400 -38.38 -2.94 0.37
N HIS A 401 -37.66 -1.83 0.29
CA HIS A 401 -38.10 -0.64 -0.44
C HIS A 401 -37.03 -0.24 -1.44
N SER A 402 -37.19 -0.72 -2.67
CA SER A 402 -36.26 -0.58 -3.79
C SER A 402 -34.84 -0.91 -3.35
N ALA A 403 -34.65 -2.10 -2.77
CA ALA A 403 -33.38 -2.52 -2.20
C ALA A 403 -32.24 -2.33 -3.21
N ARG A 404 -31.14 -1.75 -2.74
CA ARG A 404 -29.93 -1.54 -3.54
C ARG A 404 -28.84 -2.53 -3.16
N ASP A 405 -28.65 -2.73 -1.88
CA ASP A 405 -27.58 -3.57 -1.35
C ASP A 405 -28.04 -4.39 -0.12
N TRP A 406 -27.36 -5.52 0.10
CA TRP A 406 -27.39 -6.32 1.31
C TRP A 406 -25.97 -6.48 1.89
N GLU A 407 -25.81 -6.16 3.16
CA GLU A 407 -24.55 -6.41 3.88
C GLU A 407 -24.72 -7.52 4.90
N ALA A 408 -23.76 -8.45 4.97
CA ALA A 408 -23.89 -9.67 5.75
C ALA A 408 -22.72 -9.88 6.72
N PHE A 409 -23.01 -9.84 8.01
CA PHE A 409 -21.96 -9.78 9.02
C PHE A 409 -22.29 -10.56 10.28
N HIS A 410 -21.26 -10.75 11.12
CA HIS A 410 -21.37 -11.43 12.39
C HIS A 410 -20.85 -10.54 13.53
N ILE A 411 -21.60 -10.49 14.62
CA ILE A 411 -21.18 -9.84 15.87
C ILE A 411 -21.36 -10.86 16.98
N ASN A 412 -20.29 -11.18 17.71
CA ASN A 412 -20.32 -12.14 18.81
C ASN A 412 -20.98 -13.50 18.45
N ASN A 413 -20.65 -14.05 17.28
CA ASN A 413 -21.24 -15.27 16.70
C ASN A 413 -22.74 -15.21 16.36
N GLU A 414 -23.37 -14.05 16.44
CA GLU A 414 -24.72 -13.84 15.94
C GLU A 414 -24.65 -13.31 14.51
N ALA A 415 -25.48 -13.86 13.62
CA ALA A 415 -25.51 -13.47 12.21
C ALA A 415 -26.54 -12.36 11.98
N PHE A 416 -26.17 -11.37 11.17
CA PHE A 416 -26.99 -10.22 10.83
C PHE A 416 -26.99 -10.00 9.31
N LEU A 417 -28.02 -9.28 8.85
CA LEU A 417 -28.13 -8.76 7.50
C LEU A 417 -28.60 -7.31 7.57
N ALA A 418 -27.95 -6.38 6.88
CA ALA A 418 -28.45 -5.03 6.68
C ALA A 418 -28.93 -4.87 5.23
N VAL A 419 -30.05 -4.18 5.01
CA VAL A 419 -30.53 -3.82 3.66
C VAL A 419 -30.49 -2.32 3.45
N ALA A 420 -29.97 -1.89 2.30
CA ALA A 420 -30.03 -0.50 1.86
C ALA A 420 -31.36 -0.23 1.15
N ASN A 421 -32.29 0.42 1.85
CA ASN A 421 -33.59 0.81 1.28
C ASN A 421 -33.49 2.19 0.65
N HIS A 422 -33.79 2.28 -0.63
CA HIS A 422 -33.56 3.49 -1.42
C HIS A 422 -34.77 4.43 -1.48
N ARG A 423 -35.98 3.90 -1.63
CA ARG A 423 -37.21 4.69 -1.68
C ARG A 423 -38.45 3.82 -1.49
N THR A 424 -39.53 4.43 -1.02
CA THR A 424 -40.88 3.82 -1.06
C THR A 424 -41.54 3.97 -2.43
N ASP A 425 -42.65 3.25 -2.63
CA ASP A 425 -43.44 3.28 -3.88
C ASP A 425 -43.95 4.69 -4.25
N ASN A 426 -44.18 5.55 -3.25
CA ASN A 426 -44.59 6.95 -3.46
C ASN A 426 -43.42 7.90 -3.78
N GLY A 427 -42.19 7.39 -3.89
CA GLY A 427 -41.00 8.16 -4.22
C GLY A 427 -40.31 8.88 -3.05
N ASN A 428 -40.68 8.62 -1.80
CA ASN A 428 -39.93 9.14 -0.66
C ASN A 428 -38.59 8.40 -0.50
N HIS A 429 -37.48 9.13 -0.57
CA HIS A 429 -36.12 8.59 -0.41
C HIS A 429 -35.59 8.64 1.03
N ASN A 430 -36.22 9.40 1.93
CA ASN A 430 -35.82 9.47 3.34
C ASN A 430 -36.61 8.44 4.14
N ILE A 431 -36.08 7.23 4.18
CA ILE A 431 -36.75 6.05 4.75
C ILE A 431 -35.78 5.24 5.59
N ASN A 432 -36.32 4.31 6.37
CA ASN A 432 -35.48 3.44 7.18
C ASN A 432 -34.93 2.28 6.36
N SER A 433 -33.62 2.08 6.50
CA SER A 433 -32.94 0.83 6.21
C SER A 433 -33.02 -0.09 7.44
N VAL A 434 -32.90 -1.40 7.23
CA VAL A 434 -33.23 -2.40 8.26
C VAL A 434 -32.05 -3.32 8.49
N VAL A 435 -31.69 -3.51 9.76
CA VAL A 435 -30.76 -4.53 10.22
C VAL A 435 -31.58 -5.68 10.81
N TYR A 436 -31.44 -6.85 10.22
CA TYR A 436 -32.05 -8.10 10.65
C TYR A 436 -31.04 -8.93 11.44
N LYS A 437 -31.54 -9.72 12.40
CA LYS A 437 -30.78 -10.69 13.17
C LYS A 437 -31.32 -12.09 12.91
N TRP A 438 -30.42 -13.05 12.78
CA TRP A 438 -30.79 -14.46 12.65
C TRP A 438 -31.32 -15.01 13.97
N ASN A 439 -32.54 -15.56 13.93
CA ASN A 439 -33.12 -16.28 15.06
C ASN A 439 -32.88 -17.79 14.87
N PRO A 440 -32.10 -18.45 15.75
CA PRO A 440 -31.80 -19.88 15.61
C PRO A 440 -33.00 -20.79 15.87
N GLY A 441 -34.00 -20.32 16.63
CA GLY A 441 -35.22 -21.07 16.95
C GLY A 441 -36.16 -21.17 15.74
N THR A 442 -36.45 -20.03 15.12
CA THR A 442 -37.31 -19.94 13.91
C THR A 442 -36.53 -20.26 12.62
N LYS A 443 -35.20 -20.15 12.66
CA LYS A 443 -34.28 -20.27 11.51
C LYS A 443 -34.62 -19.25 10.42
N THR A 444 -34.96 -18.04 10.83
CA THR A 444 -35.28 -16.93 9.94
C THR A 444 -34.61 -15.65 10.43
N PHE A 445 -34.38 -14.71 9.52
CA PHE A 445 -34.00 -13.35 9.86
C PHE A 445 -35.22 -12.56 10.34
N GLU A 446 -35.06 -11.85 11.45
CA GLU A 446 -36.08 -11.02 12.10
C GLU A 446 -35.52 -9.61 12.30
N VAL A 447 -36.38 -8.59 12.29
CA VAL A 447 -35.93 -7.19 12.43
C VAL A 447 -35.27 -6.99 13.80
N ASN A 448 -34.04 -6.49 13.80
CA ASN A 448 -33.29 -6.16 15.02
C ASN A 448 -33.24 -4.66 15.27
N GLN A 449 -32.98 -3.88 14.23
CA GLN A 449 -32.86 -2.43 14.30
C GLN A 449 -33.30 -1.80 12.97
N THR A 450 -33.86 -0.59 13.04
CA THR A 450 -34.08 0.27 11.88
C THR A 450 -33.19 1.50 11.98
N ILE A 451 -32.57 1.90 10.88
CA ILE A 451 -31.68 3.06 10.81
C ILE A 451 -32.22 4.00 9.74
N SER A 452 -32.41 5.28 10.07
CA SER A 452 -32.87 6.28 9.12
C SER A 452 -31.77 6.60 8.11
N THR A 453 -32.11 6.50 6.83
CA THR A 453 -31.20 6.68 5.70
C THR A 453 -31.83 7.54 4.62
N SER A 454 -31.01 8.08 3.72
CA SER A 454 -31.45 8.98 2.64
C SER A 454 -30.99 8.42 1.31
N GLY A 455 -31.91 7.71 0.64
CA GLY A 455 -31.65 7.07 -0.64
C GLY A 455 -30.43 6.18 -0.57
N ALA A 456 -30.39 5.27 0.41
CA ALA A 456 -29.24 4.39 0.64
C ALA A 456 -28.95 3.55 -0.60
N TYR A 457 -27.66 3.47 -0.95
CA TYR A 457 -27.17 2.62 -2.05
C TYR A 457 -26.41 1.42 -1.54
N ASP A 458 -25.62 1.60 -0.49
CA ASP A 458 -24.67 0.61 -0.03
C ASP A 458 -24.55 0.60 1.51
N TRP A 459 -24.24 -0.57 2.04
CA TRP A 459 -23.83 -0.81 3.42
C TRP A 459 -22.48 -1.53 3.44
N GLU A 460 -21.54 -1.01 4.21
CA GLU A 460 -20.24 -1.66 4.39
C GLU A 460 -19.98 -1.99 5.86
N PHE A 461 -19.81 -3.28 6.17
CA PHE A 461 -19.54 -3.76 7.52
C PHE A 461 -18.06 -4.06 7.70
N PHE A 462 -17.47 -3.53 8.77
CA PHE A 462 -16.08 -3.81 9.06
C PHE A 462 -15.78 -3.82 10.56
N THR A 463 -14.59 -4.33 10.90
CA THR A 463 -14.13 -4.41 12.29
C THR A 463 -12.76 -3.77 12.45
N VAL A 464 -12.58 -3.07 13.57
CA VAL A 464 -11.28 -2.52 13.98
C VAL A 464 -11.00 -2.95 15.41
N GLY A 465 -10.13 -3.94 15.57
CA GLY A 465 -9.93 -4.60 16.85
C GLY A 465 -11.25 -5.20 17.38
N PRO A 466 -11.69 -4.87 18.60
CA PRO A 466 -12.94 -5.39 19.17
C PRO A 466 -14.19 -4.59 18.75
N TYR A 467 -14.03 -3.53 17.95
CA TYR A 467 -15.13 -2.64 17.57
C TYR A 467 -15.69 -3.05 16.22
N HIS A 468 -17.02 -3.06 16.12
CA HIS A 468 -17.75 -3.35 14.89
C HIS A 468 -18.38 -2.07 14.37
N PHE A 469 -18.21 -1.83 13.08
CA PHE A 469 -18.69 -0.65 12.38
C PHE A 469 -19.59 -1.06 11.22
N LEU A 470 -20.47 -0.14 10.84
CA LEU A 470 -21.35 -0.28 9.69
C LEU A 470 -21.48 1.10 9.04
N ALA A 471 -21.06 1.27 7.80
CA ALA A 471 -21.11 2.52 7.05
C ALA A 471 -22.25 2.47 6.02
N VAL A 472 -23.00 3.56 5.85
CA VAL A 472 -24.02 3.70 4.80
C VAL A 472 -23.62 4.72 3.76
N ALA A 473 -23.78 4.38 2.49
CA ALA A 473 -23.71 5.32 1.38
C ALA A 473 -25.10 5.93 1.15
N ASN A 474 -25.31 7.14 1.69
CA ASN A 474 -26.54 7.89 1.43
C ASN A 474 -26.37 8.66 0.12
N ALA A 475 -27.11 8.29 -0.93
CA ALA A 475 -26.90 8.88 -2.26
C ALA A 475 -27.81 10.07 -2.57
N PHE A 476 -29.05 10.08 -2.06
CA PHE A 476 -30.07 11.03 -2.51
C PHE A 476 -31.19 11.21 -1.50
N ASP A 477 -31.50 12.45 -1.13
CA ASP A 477 -32.56 12.78 -0.15
C ASP A 477 -33.93 13.10 -0.79
N GLY A 478 -34.08 12.87 -2.10
CA GLY A 478 -35.27 13.28 -2.86
C GLY A 478 -35.14 14.63 -3.56
N ILE A 479 -34.12 15.44 -3.20
CA ILE A 479 -33.90 16.80 -3.71
C ILE A 479 -32.46 17.00 -4.20
N SER A 480 -31.48 16.42 -3.49
CA SER A 480 -30.04 16.66 -3.63
C SER A 480 -29.26 15.36 -3.48
N THR A 481 -28.16 15.24 -4.23
CA THR A 481 -27.16 14.17 -4.00
C THR A 481 -26.04 14.62 -3.07
N GLN A 482 -26.04 15.87 -2.63
CA GLN A 482 -25.16 16.33 -1.57
C GLN A 482 -25.76 15.94 -0.21
N THR A 483 -25.41 14.74 0.25
CA THR A 483 -25.98 14.05 1.41
C THR A 483 -24.90 13.66 2.40
N ASP A 484 -25.30 13.46 3.64
CA ASP A 484 -24.41 13.02 4.71
C ASP A 484 -24.44 11.49 4.81
N SER A 485 -23.34 10.83 4.44
CA SER A 485 -23.13 9.40 4.67
C SER A 485 -22.63 9.18 6.10
N SER A 486 -23.04 8.08 6.71
CA SER A 486 -22.87 7.88 8.16
C SER A 486 -22.16 6.56 8.45
N ILE A 487 -21.23 6.61 9.40
CA ILE A 487 -20.55 5.46 9.96
C ILE A 487 -21.14 5.24 11.36
N TYR A 488 -21.55 4.02 11.65
CA TYR A 488 -22.10 3.61 12.93
C TYR A 488 -21.14 2.67 13.64
N ILE A 489 -21.17 2.67 14.97
CA ILE A 489 -20.42 1.75 15.85
C ILE A 489 -21.39 0.92 16.68
N TRP A 490 -21.11 -0.38 16.84
CA TRP A 490 -21.92 -1.28 17.64
C TRP A 490 -21.68 -1.07 19.15
N LEU A 491 -22.68 -0.57 19.86
CA LEU A 491 -22.63 -0.31 21.30
C LEU A 491 -23.95 -0.68 21.97
N GLY A 492 -23.88 -1.49 23.04
CA GLY A 492 -25.06 -1.85 23.82
C GLY A 492 -26.11 -2.68 23.06
N GLY A 493 -25.69 -3.44 22.04
CA GLY A 493 -26.60 -4.29 21.25
C GLY A 493 -27.27 -3.60 20.06
N ALA A 494 -26.83 -2.39 19.70
CA ALA A 494 -27.33 -1.66 18.55
C ALA A 494 -26.22 -0.83 17.89
N PHE A 495 -26.39 -0.50 16.62
CA PHE A 495 -25.55 0.47 15.92
C PHE A 495 -25.92 1.89 16.33
N GLN A 496 -24.93 2.66 16.76
CA GLN A 496 -25.06 4.06 17.15
C GLN A 496 -24.18 4.92 16.25
N LEU A 497 -24.60 6.14 15.94
CA LEU A 497 -23.85 7.03 15.05
C LEU A 497 -22.45 7.29 15.62
N PHE A 498 -21.42 7.01 14.83
CA PHE A 498 -20.01 7.23 15.16
C PHE A 498 -19.47 8.49 14.50
N GLN A 499 -19.68 8.61 13.19
CA GLN A 499 -19.19 9.73 12.39
C GLN A 499 -20.10 9.99 11.21
N THR A 500 -20.18 11.24 10.78
CA THR A 500 -20.85 11.64 9.55
C THR A 500 -19.85 12.27 8.59
N ILE A 501 -19.95 11.91 7.32
CA ILE A 501 -19.09 12.38 6.24
C ILE A 501 -19.97 12.91 5.12
N ARG A 502 -19.73 14.16 4.71
CA ARG A 502 -20.42 14.75 3.56
C ARG A 502 -19.95 14.09 2.27
N THR A 503 -20.89 13.52 1.53
CA THR A 503 -20.66 12.82 0.27
C THR A 503 -21.51 13.39 -0.86
N PHE A 504 -21.28 12.93 -2.09
CA PHE A 504 -21.93 13.43 -3.29
C PHE A 504 -22.43 12.27 -4.16
N GLY A 505 -23.67 11.85 -3.91
CA GLY A 505 -24.25 10.70 -4.57
C GLY A 505 -23.44 9.44 -4.27
N ALA A 506 -23.11 9.22 -2.99
CA ALA A 506 -22.32 8.06 -2.57
C ALA A 506 -23.01 6.78 -3.01
N THR A 507 -22.33 5.98 -3.81
CA THR A 507 -22.87 4.72 -4.33
C THR A 507 -22.32 3.50 -3.63
N ASP A 508 -21.12 3.61 -3.04
CA ASP A 508 -20.38 2.50 -2.48
C ASP A 508 -19.38 3.00 -1.40
N TRP A 509 -19.17 2.15 -0.39
CA TRP A 509 -18.12 2.22 0.60
C TRP A 509 -17.26 0.96 0.57
N GLU A 510 -15.96 1.11 0.39
CA GLU A 510 -15.04 -0.02 0.39
C GLU A 510 -14.07 0.08 1.58
N MET A 511 -14.09 -0.90 2.48
CA MET A 511 -13.14 -0.99 3.59
C MET A 511 -11.95 -1.84 3.22
N PHE A 512 -10.75 -1.31 3.45
CA PHE A 512 -9.53 -2.12 3.33
C PHE A 512 -8.47 -1.75 4.37
N GLN A 513 -7.57 -2.70 4.59
CA GLN A 513 -6.48 -2.55 5.55
C GLN A 513 -5.13 -2.84 4.89
N ILE A 514 -4.17 -1.93 5.10
CA ILE A 514 -2.79 -2.11 4.65
C ILE A 514 -1.87 -2.07 5.87
N GLY A 515 -1.31 -3.23 6.22
CA GLY A 515 -0.59 -3.39 7.48
C GLY A 515 -1.51 -3.13 8.67
N ASN A 516 -1.19 -2.12 9.49
CA ASN A 516 -2.00 -1.71 10.64
C ASN A 516 -2.88 -0.48 10.37
N ARG A 517 -2.91 0.02 9.13
CA ARG A 517 -3.66 1.22 8.75
C ARG A 517 -5.00 0.80 8.14
N VAL A 518 -6.09 1.36 8.68
CA VAL A 518 -7.46 1.06 8.25
C VAL A 518 -7.96 2.20 7.39
N PHE A 519 -8.50 1.88 6.23
CA PHE A 519 -9.00 2.83 5.26
C PHE A 519 -10.46 2.54 4.92
N LEU A 520 -11.14 3.57 4.46
CA LEU A 520 -12.50 3.50 3.96
C LEU A 520 -12.61 4.42 2.74
N ALA A 521 -12.88 3.86 1.57
CA ALA A 521 -13.04 4.61 0.31
C ALA A 521 -14.51 4.81 0.00
N VAL A 522 -14.91 6.02 -0.39
CA VAL A 522 -16.26 6.29 -0.94
C VAL A 522 -16.20 6.48 -2.44
N ALA A 523 -17.11 5.81 -3.15
CA ALA A 523 -17.43 6.11 -4.54
C ALA A 523 -18.45 7.25 -4.60
N ASN A 524 -18.02 8.44 -5.04
CA ASN A 524 -18.94 9.55 -5.28
C ASN A 524 -19.42 9.52 -6.73
N GLY A 525 -20.71 9.26 -6.94
CA GLY A 525 -21.31 9.11 -8.27
C GLY A 525 -21.60 10.43 -8.97
N HIS A 526 -22.32 11.37 -8.35
CA HIS A 526 -22.63 12.63 -9.02
C HIS A 526 -23.13 13.72 -8.07
N MET A 527 -22.95 14.97 -8.48
CA MET A 527 -23.49 16.14 -7.81
C MET A 527 -24.61 16.78 -8.65
N LEU A 528 -25.85 16.72 -8.15
CA LEU A 528 -26.99 17.42 -8.75
C LEU A 528 -26.90 18.92 -8.45
N CYS A 529 -26.81 19.73 -9.51
CA CYS A 529 -26.80 21.19 -9.40
C CYS A 529 -28.21 21.74 -9.55
N LYS A 530 -28.69 22.55 -8.59
CA LYS A 530 -30.02 23.21 -8.69
C LYS A 530 -30.12 24.19 -9.85
N ARG A 531 -28.99 24.76 -10.29
CA ARG A 531 -28.88 25.67 -11.44
C ARG A 531 -27.64 25.28 -12.23
N GLY A 532 -27.81 24.90 -13.50
CA GLY A 532 -26.73 24.43 -14.37
C GLY A 532 -26.69 22.90 -14.53
N PRO A 533 -25.74 22.37 -15.33
CA PRO A 533 -25.60 20.94 -15.55
C PRO A 533 -25.12 20.23 -14.26
N SER A 534 -25.55 18.98 -14.08
CA SER A 534 -25.05 18.12 -13.01
C SER A 534 -23.59 17.72 -13.27
N LEU A 535 -22.82 17.50 -12.21
CA LEU A 535 -21.41 17.12 -12.32
C LEU A 535 -21.27 15.62 -12.11
N TYR A 536 -20.68 14.95 -13.11
CA TYR A 536 -20.37 13.52 -13.09
C TYR A 536 -18.87 13.25 -12.96
N THR A 537 -18.03 14.26 -13.18
CA THR A 537 -16.60 14.21 -12.86
C THR A 537 -16.39 14.87 -11.51
N ILE A 538 -16.23 14.06 -10.46
CA ILE A 538 -16.08 14.52 -9.08
C ILE A 538 -15.04 13.67 -8.34
N ASN A 539 -14.56 14.15 -7.20
CA ASN A 539 -13.63 13.38 -6.39
C ASN A 539 -14.37 12.28 -5.62
N SER A 540 -13.91 11.04 -5.78
CA SER A 540 -14.05 10.00 -4.77
C SER A 540 -12.95 10.17 -3.72
N THR A 541 -13.19 9.72 -2.49
CA THR A 541 -12.29 10.03 -1.37
C THR A 541 -11.96 8.78 -0.56
N ILE A 542 -10.68 8.59 -0.29
CA ILE A 542 -10.17 7.59 0.64
C ILE A 542 -9.95 8.28 1.98
N TYR A 543 -10.49 7.70 3.03
CA TYR A 543 -10.30 8.12 4.42
C TYR A 543 -9.42 7.11 5.14
N GLU A 544 -8.62 7.57 6.09
CA GLU A 544 -7.84 6.74 7.01
C GLU A 544 -8.34 6.95 8.44
N LEU A 545 -8.46 5.86 9.18
CA LEU A 545 -8.78 5.93 10.61
C LEU A 545 -7.58 6.44 11.39
N ASP A 546 -7.66 7.66 11.90
CA ASP A 546 -6.67 8.18 12.83
C ASP A 546 -6.99 7.66 14.25
N MET A 547 -6.09 6.84 14.79
CA MET A 547 -6.26 6.21 16.10
C MET A 547 -6.16 7.20 17.27
N THR A 548 -5.56 8.37 17.06
CA THR A 548 -5.42 9.41 18.10
C THR A 548 -6.73 10.16 18.27
N THR A 549 -7.31 10.61 17.16
CA THR A 549 -8.57 11.35 17.13
C THR A 549 -9.79 10.44 17.11
N LYS A 550 -9.61 9.14 16.81
CA LYS A 550 -10.68 8.15 16.64
C LYS A 550 -11.70 8.60 15.62
N MET A 551 -11.22 9.03 14.45
CA MET A 551 -12.06 9.50 13.34
C MET A 551 -11.43 9.08 12.02
N PHE A 552 -12.27 8.85 11.03
CA PHE A 552 -11.85 8.72 9.64
C PHE A 552 -11.53 10.12 9.10
N LEU A 553 -10.25 10.37 8.83
CA LEU A 553 -9.76 11.61 8.26
C LEU A 553 -9.46 11.40 6.78
N LYS A 554 -9.69 12.44 5.97
CA LYS A 554 -9.40 12.37 4.54
C LYS A 554 -7.91 12.05 4.33
N PHE A 555 -7.63 10.98 3.62
CA PHE A 555 -6.29 10.56 3.24
C PHE A 555 -5.95 11.00 1.81
N GLN A 556 -6.86 10.74 0.86
CA GLN A 556 -6.61 11.03 -0.55
C GLN A 556 -7.93 11.30 -1.29
N ASP A 557 -7.93 12.31 -2.16
CA ASP A 557 -8.99 12.50 -3.16
C ASP A 557 -8.52 11.96 -4.52
N ILE A 558 -9.39 11.24 -5.22
CA ILE A 558 -9.15 10.70 -6.56
C ILE A 558 -10.28 11.19 -7.47
N VAL A 559 -9.93 11.85 -8.58
CA VAL A 559 -10.91 12.27 -9.59
C VAL A 559 -11.48 11.03 -10.28
N THR A 560 -12.80 10.87 -10.23
CA THR A 560 -13.54 9.75 -10.80
C THR A 560 -14.71 10.23 -11.65
N TYR A 561 -15.27 9.34 -12.47
CA TYR A 561 -16.33 9.62 -13.44
C TYR A 561 -17.56 8.79 -13.15
N SER A 562 -18.46 9.33 -12.34
CA SER A 562 -19.59 8.62 -11.78
C SER A 562 -19.17 7.24 -11.28
N ALA A 563 -18.25 7.24 -10.31
CA ALA A 563 -17.81 6.03 -9.64
C ALA A 563 -19.04 5.34 -9.06
N VAL A 564 -19.18 4.05 -9.36
CA VAL A 564 -20.26 3.22 -8.82
C VAL A 564 -19.74 2.31 -7.72
N ASP A 565 -18.48 1.89 -7.83
CA ASP A 565 -17.88 0.84 -7.01
C ASP A 565 -16.35 1.02 -6.89
N TRP A 566 -15.80 0.62 -5.75
CA TRP A 566 -14.39 0.45 -5.46
C TRP A 566 -14.12 -0.98 -5.01
N GLU A 567 -13.16 -1.64 -5.66
CA GLU A 567 -12.76 -3.00 -5.24
C GLU A 567 -11.29 -3.00 -4.81
N PHE A 568 -11.03 -3.45 -3.58
CA PHE A 568 -9.68 -3.63 -3.05
C PHE A 568 -9.18 -5.05 -3.26
N PHE A 569 -7.97 -5.18 -3.81
CA PHE A 569 -7.33 -6.49 -3.93
C PHE A 569 -5.83 -6.44 -3.69
N SER A 570 -5.27 -7.61 -3.40
CA SER A 570 -3.84 -7.78 -3.15
C SER A 570 -3.24 -8.89 -4.01
N LEU A 571 -2.04 -8.63 -4.53
CA LEU A 571 -1.22 -9.60 -5.26
C LEU A 571 0.12 -9.71 -4.52
N GLY A 572 0.32 -10.83 -3.83
CA GLY A 572 1.46 -10.98 -2.92
C GLY A 572 1.42 -9.91 -1.81
N ASP A 573 2.48 -9.10 -1.74
CA ASP A 573 2.63 -7.98 -0.80
C ASP A 573 2.24 -6.62 -1.43
N GLU A 574 1.75 -6.61 -2.68
CA GLU A 574 1.27 -5.40 -3.36
C GLU A 574 -0.24 -5.24 -3.20
N HIS A 575 -0.68 -4.00 -2.98
CA HIS A 575 -2.07 -3.64 -2.74
C HIS A 575 -2.59 -2.71 -3.82
N PHE A 576 -3.83 -2.93 -4.25
CA PHE A 576 -4.46 -2.23 -5.36
C PHE A 576 -5.89 -1.85 -5.04
N LEU A 577 -6.37 -0.80 -5.69
CA LEU A 577 -7.78 -0.43 -5.77
C LEU A 577 -8.15 -0.33 -7.24
N VAL A 578 -9.33 -0.80 -7.62
CA VAL A 578 -9.91 -0.53 -8.94
C VAL A 578 -11.22 0.24 -8.78
N VAL A 579 -11.44 1.23 -9.64
CA VAL A 579 -12.69 2.01 -9.66
C VAL A 579 -13.55 1.67 -10.86
N ALA A 580 -14.85 1.47 -10.63
CA ALA A 580 -15.88 1.38 -11.67
C ALA A 580 -16.31 2.78 -12.12
N ASN A 581 -15.62 3.36 -13.11
CA ASN A 581 -16.06 4.61 -13.75
C ASN A 581 -17.21 4.34 -14.74
N SER A 582 -18.40 4.84 -14.44
CA SER A 582 -19.60 4.49 -15.21
C SER A 582 -20.00 5.53 -16.24
N TYR A 583 -19.89 6.83 -15.94
CA TYR A 583 -20.39 7.91 -16.80
C TYR A 583 -19.69 9.25 -16.55
N ASP A 584 -19.29 9.96 -17.60
CA ASP A 584 -18.53 11.22 -17.50
C ASP A 584 -19.39 12.48 -17.71
N GLY A 585 -20.70 12.31 -17.94
CA GLY A 585 -21.60 13.39 -18.36
C GLY A 585 -21.92 13.39 -19.85
N SER A 586 -21.25 12.56 -20.65
CA SER A 586 -21.41 12.46 -22.10
C SER A 586 -21.49 11.01 -22.60
N SER A 587 -20.66 10.11 -22.06
CA SER A 587 -20.44 8.75 -22.54
C SER A 587 -20.39 7.75 -21.38
N TYR A 588 -20.90 6.54 -21.64
CA TYR A 588 -20.70 5.37 -20.77
C TYR A 588 -19.46 4.56 -21.16
N SER A 589 -18.84 4.83 -22.31
CA SER A 589 -17.60 4.17 -22.73
C SER A 589 -16.40 4.90 -22.12
N LEU A 590 -15.89 4.38 -21.01
CA LEU A 590 -14.88 5.01 -20.16
C LEU A 590 -13.83 3.99 -19.72
N ASN A 591 -12.70 4.48 -19.22
CA ASN A 591 -11.73 3.61 -18.57
C ASN A 591 -12.04 3.49 -17.07
N SER A 592 -12.17 2.26 -16.60
CA SER A 592 -11.90 1.92 -15.20
C SER A 592 -10.40 2.00 -14.95
N VAL A 593 -9.99 2.33 -13.72
CA VAL A 593 -8.57 2.60 -13.42
C VAL A 593 -8.15 1.74 -12.23
N ILE A 594 -7.04 1.03 -12.37
CA ILE A 594 -6.38 0.32 -11.28
C ILE A 594 -5.31 1.25 -10.71
N TYR A 595 -5.34 1.44 -9.39
CA TYR A 595 -4.38 2.19 -8.62
C TYR A 595 -3.56 1.24 -7.77
N ARG A 596 -2.27 1.50 -7.67
CA ARG A 596 -1.32 0.76 -6.83
C ARG A 596 -0.96 1.59 -5.60
N TRP A 597 -0.92 0.94 -4.46
CA TRP A 597 -0.44 1.53 -3.22
C TRP A 597 1.07 1.82 -3.26
N GLN A 598 1.46 3.05 -2.94
CA GLN A 598 2.85 3.53 -2.90
C GLN A 598 3.24 4.13 -1.53
N GLY A 599 2.54 3.75 -0.47
CA GLY A 599 2.84 4.22 0.89
C GLY A 599 2.46 5.69 1.11
N TYR A 600 3.45 6.58 1.22
CA TYR A 600 3.19 8.01 1.48
C TYR A 600 2.54 8.72 0.29
N GLU A 601 2.81 8.28 -0.94
CA GLU A 601 2.17 8.83 -2.14
C GLU A 601 0.70 8.37 -2.31
N GLY A 602 0.23 7.47 -1.44
CA GLY A 602 -1.11 6.90 -1.51
C GLY A 602 -1.28 5.97 -2.72
N PHE A 603 -2.47 5.99 -3.31
CA PHE A 603 -2.81 5.20 -4.48
C PHE A 603 -2.51 5.95 -5.77
N VAL A 604 -1.68 5.35 -6.64
CA VAL A 604 -1.22 5.93 -7.90
C VAL A 604 -1.73 5.07 -9.07
N PRO A 605 -2.31 5.65 -10.13
CA PRO A 605 -2.86 4.88 -11.24
C PRO A 605 -1.76 4.11 -11.99
N VAL A 606 -1.99 2.83 -12.27
CA VAL A 606 -1.04 1.93 -12.95
C VAL A 606 -1.62 1.30 -14.22
N HIS A 607 -2.93 1.03 -14.27
CA HIS A 607 -3.58 0.47 -15.46
C HIS A 607 -4.90 1.19 -15.75
N ARG A 608 -5.29 1.21 -17.02
CA ARG A 608 -6.57 1.75 -17.50
C ARG A 608 -7.24 0.70 -18.34
N LEU A 609 -8.45 0.29 -17.93
CA LEU A 609 -9.21 -0.78 -18.55
C LEU A 609 -10.43 -0.19 -19.26
N PRO A 610 -10.54 -0.30 -20.59
CA PRO A 610 -11.72 0.14 -21.31
C PRO A 610 -12.95 -0.65 -20.86
N THR A 611 -13.95 0.06 -20.38
CA THR A 611 -15.21 -0.48 -19.87
C THR A 611 -16.39 0.31 -20.44
N ILE A 612 -17.59 -0.27 -20.37
CA ILE A 612 -18.81 0.38 -20.87
C ILE A 612 -19.85 0.35 -19.76
N GLY A 613 -20.14 1.50 -19.14
CA GLY A 613 -21.10 1.61 -18.06
C GLY A 613 -20.79 0.65 -16.93
N CYS A 614 -19.50 0.60 -16.54
CA CYS A 614 -19.01 -0.25 -15.47
C CYS A 614 -19.87 -0.02 -14.23
N SER A 615 -20.36 -1.11 -13.64
CA SER A 615 -21.23 -1.06 -12.47
C SER A 615 -20.62 -1.69 -11.24
N ASP A 616 -19.64 -2.57 -11.42
CA ASP A 616 -19.07 -3.36 -10.34
C ASP A 616 -17.77 -4.04 -10.79
N TRP A 617 -16.82 -4.22 -9.87
CA TRP A 617 -15.58 -4.95 -10.01
C TRP A 617 -15.43 -6.00 -8.91
N GLU A 618 -14.92 -7.16 -9.29
CA GLU A 618 -14.76 -8.29 -8.38
C GLU A 618 -13.41 -8.96 -8.58
N PHE A 619 -12.67 -9.20 -7.50
CA PHE A 619 -11.40 -9.92 -7.53
C PHE A 619 -11.55 -11.37 -7.10
N PHE A 620 -10.95 -12.30 -7.85
CA PHE A 620 -10.85 -13.69 -7.41
C PHE A 620 -9.56 -14.38 -7.83
N THR A 621 -9.29 -15.47 -7.12
CA THR A 621 -8.18 -16.38 -7.44
C THR A 621 -8.73 -17.75 -7.80
N SER A 622 -8.07 -18.41 -8.74
CA SER A 622 -8.28 -19.81 -9.09
C SER A 622 -6.95 -20.56 -9.09
N ALA A 623 -6.99 -21.87 -9.32
CA ALA A 623 -5.77 -22.67 -9.45
C ALA A 623 -4.86 -22.20 -10.61
N GLU A 624 -5.40 -21.45 -11.57
CA GLU A 624 -4.69 -21.00 -12.78
C GLU A 624 -4.16 -19.56 -12.70
N GLY A 625 -4.47 -18.83 -11.62
CA GLY A 625 -3.99 -17.47 -11.38
C GLY A 625 -5.00 -16.56 -10.69
N SER A 626 -4.72 -15.26 -10.74
CA SER A 626 -5.58 -14.19 -10.20
C SER A 626 -6.30 -13.47 -11.33
N TYR A 627 -7.53 -13.04 -11.07
CA TYR A 627 -8.44 -12.49 -12.06
C TYR A 627 -9.20 -11.30 -11.49
N LEU A 628 -9.56 -10.36 -12.37
CA LEU A 628 -10.56 -9.33 -12.11
C LEU A 628 -11.77 -9.58 -13.01
N MET A 629 -12.96 -9.27 -12.53
CA MET A 629 -14.19 -9.36 -13.28
C MET A 629 -14.93 -8.06 -13.17
N TYR A 630 -15.50 -7.55 -14.27
CA TYR A 630 -16.39 -6.38 -14.19
C TYR A 630 -17.74 -6.66 -14.84
N SER A 631 -18.76 -6.00 -14.32
CA SER A 631 -20.10 -5.97 -14.91
C SER A 631 -20.42 -4.66 -15.60
N SER A 632 -21.36 -4.72 -16.54
CA SER A 632 -21.87 -3.54 -17.22
C SER A 632 -23.38 -3.40 -17.07
N ALA A 633 -23.80 -2.24 -16.55
CA ALA A 633 -25.20 -1.84 -16.43
C ALA A 633 -25.77 -1.24 -17.74
N LYS A 634 -24.99 -1.22 -18.83
CA LYS A 634 -25.39 -0.60 -20.11
C LYS A 634 -25.34 -1.53 -21.31
N ALA A 635 -24.68 -2.67 -21.16
CA ALA A 635 -24.59 -3.74 -22.15
C ALA A 635 -24.72 -5.10 -21.46
N PRO A 636 -25.34 -6.10 -22.12
CA PRO A 636 -25.43 -7.49 -21.64
C PRO A 636 -24.08 -8.22 -21.81
N LEU A 637 -23.05 -7.69 -21.16
CA LEU A 637 -21.67 -8.15 -21.22
C LEU A 637 -21.03 -7.94 -19.85
N SER A 638 -20.32 -8.95 -19.38
CA SER A 638 -19.32 -8.84 -18.33
C SER A 638 -17.99 -9.35 -18.90
N LYS A 639 -16.86 -8.90 -18.38
CA LYS A 639 -15.56 -9.46 -18.79
C LYS A 639 -14.76 -9.94 -17.61
N VAL A 640 -13.98 -10.99 -17.84
CA VAL A 640 -12.93 -11.47 -16.94
C VAL A 640 -11.58 -11.08 -17.53
N PHE A 641 -10.70 -10.59 -16.68
CA PHE A 641 -9.33 -10.27 -16.98
C PHE A 641 -8.39 -11.15 -16.16
N LYS A 642 -7.29 -11.59 -16.76
CA LYS A 642 -6.24 -12.34 -16.07
C LYS A 642 -5.12 -11.40 -15.66
N LEU A 643 -4.73 -11.45 -14.40
CA LEU A 643 -3.66 -10.65 -13.84
C LEU A 643 -2.33 -11.39 -14.01
N ARG A 644 -1.40 -10.79 -14.77
CA ARG A 644 -0.07 -11.35 -15.01
C ARG A 644 0.90 -10.78 -13.98
N ILE A 645 1.37 -11.67 -13.12
CA ILE A 645 2.35 -11.40 -12.07
C ILE A 645 3.70 -12.02 -12.43
N HIS A 646 4.78 -11.33 -12.09
CA HIS A 646 6.16 -11.76 -12.33
C HIS A 646 7.00 -11.73 -11.07
#